data_AF-L0K0W9-F1
#
_entry.id   AF-L0K0W9-F1
#
_cell.length_a   1.000
_cell.length_b   1.000
_cell.length_c   1.000
_cell.angle_alpha   90.00
_cell.angle_beta   90.00
_cell.angle_gamma   90.00
#
_symmetry.space_group_name_H-M   'P 1'
#
loop_
_entity.id
_entity.type
_entity.pdbx_description
1 polymer ?
#
loop_
_entity_poly.entity_id
_entity_poly.type
_entity_poly.pdbx_seq_one_letter_code
_entity_poly.pdbx_strand_id
1 'polypeptide(L)'
;MTYLRVLVGRWSRRDRLAVLVIALTVALLVGAALLVVAAGDQTRSLAAEYDGNASVDSYDDVDEATRTADPEDVVLPTATAVDPGGEAHRVVAIPEDASTVGLPDPPEGTVAPGVDVDAGNESWRLEGSTGTAATTVGAANGDDTIPPTWVRTTPETLAEVGPTGALVVSPSSEGDAPLIGALEFFTHGAADVLGIVRTGIAAAGVIVAVTLSSVVRMTIRDRARTIRVVRATGASPRRVRLAFAARAGAIATVGGVLGYAIGTIVTNAAVTAAVVVGLPTTLSVAVTPEILRLVVAMLAAVGLVGVATGYVTARAATAKPPARVGREESGGSEDGPRGRVRRVGAGVRRRLGPSVLAPRTILPATATLSTFAVIVLLVASLGTVGASLGTAGTAIAEPDAAHPADSRVSADYAESLEQRGIPASPEILLFASHDEEPYLVRGADYGAFASVSDPRLVEGTEPTADEDAVVGVELADALGVGPGDELVVGGSTDAAVGMVTVVGTVETGGFADHQLLVSLPTARHLSALEGDDVNQIRTAAAPAEDADGEAVTVVDVDGPAHVAPGESVTAEATVWNPTAEDVERTLEAQLGDDEASRTVEIEPYEHRTVAFELATSVADEYELTVGDVTSSVVVADAAPLESPALPASGPPGASLSVPVETIDGEPVSNATVRVGNRTAETGADGVAGIELPADPGTYEATVRAGEREHTASIRVARDADRDPATSVSISPSSPSVHAQPTAAVELVNPWNRSVESPIELAGAEASERTTVALEPGETTTRTTTLSRQPPGNHSVAVATGDRTLATTEYEVVGDDRVVSALAASGHHRADGGIETAIEYAVGNLQVLLGALTALAAVTVVGATSAVLARAIRARRRTLAIYRATGASPRRLLGIVLGDAARIGVVASAAAVGVAVGVLELLAVTGRLTAFGISLAPRPTATVALAVFGGGLVLTLVAALVATLPILQRPPASLLAASSARIATDRRERSAPGSEPEHDQTD
;
A
#
# COMPACT_ATOMS: atom_id res chain seq x y z
N MET A 1 -10.65 -68.47 -4.63
CA MET A 1 -10.38 -67.00 -4.61
C MET A 1 -11.57 -66.27 -3.99
N THR A 2 -11.39 -65.62 -2.85
CA THR A 2 -12.48 -65.03 -2.05
C THR A 2 -13.12 -63.85 -2.78
N TYR A 3 -14.45 -63.87 -2.92
CA TYR A 3 -15.28 -62.82 -3.53
C TYR A 3 -14.97 -61.40 -3.02
N LEU A 4 -14.47 -61.28 -1.78
CA LEU A 4 -13.96 -60.06 -1.15
C LEU A 4 -12.81 -59.38 -1.93
N ARG A 5 -11.80 -60.12 -2.40
CA ARG A 5 -10.68 -59.55 -3.18
C ARG A 5 -11.17 -58.92 -4.49
N VAL A 6 -12.13 -59.56 -5.15
CA VAL A 6 -12.71 -59.06 -6.41
C VAL A 6 -13.57 -57.82 -6.16
N LEU A 7 -14.30 -57.78 -5.03
CA LEU A 7 -15.10 -56.63 -4.62
C LEU A 7 -14.27 -55.40 -4.25
N VAL A 8 -13.07 -55.58 -3.71
CA VAL A 8 -12.20 -54.46 -3.31
C VAL A 8 -11.30 -54.03 -4.48
N GLY A 9 -10.63 -54.98 -5.14
CA GLY A 9 -9.58 -54.68 -6.13
C GLY A 9 -10.04 -54.40 -7.56
N ARG A 10 -11.23 -54.87 -8.00
CA ARG A 10 -11.67 -54.67 -9.40
C ARG A 10 -12.29 -53.27 -9.58
N TRP A 11 -11.48 -52.33 -10.04
CA TRP A 11 -11.87 -50.94 -10.27
C TRP A 11 -12.42 -50.74 -11.68
N SER A 12 -13.60 -50.15 -11.76
CA SER A 12 -14.23 -49.76 -13.02
C SER A 12 -13.70 -48.41 -13.48
N ARG A 13 -13.95 -48.04 -14.75
CA ARG A 13 -13.71 -46.67 -15.24
C ARG A 13 -14.41 -45.58 -14.40
N ARG A 14 -15.50 -45.93 -13.68
CA ARG A 14 -16.20 -45.00 -12.79
C ARG A 14 -15.47 -44.80 -11.46
N ASP A 15 -14.85 -45.85 -10.95
CA ASP A 15 -14.03 -45.77 -9.74
C ASP A 15 -12.78 -44.92 -10.02
N ARG A 16 -12.19 -45.01 -11.23
CA ARG A 16 -11.07 -44.13 -11.65
C ARG A 16 -11.45 -42.66 -11.74
N LEU A 17 -12.66 -42.33 -12.20
CA LEU A 17 -13.17 -40.95 -12.17
C LEU A 17 -13.36 -40.46 -10.74
N ALA A 18 -13.87 -41.31 -9.84
CA ALA A 18 -13.97 -40.95 -8.42
C ALA A 18 -12.59 -40.69 -7.80
N VAL A 19 -11.58 -41.52 -8.11
CA VAL A 19 -10.20 -41.29 -7.69
C VAL A 19 -9.67 -39.95 -8.20
N LEU A 20 -9.91 -39.59 -9.47
CA LEU A 20 -9.47 -38.31 -10.04
C LEU A 20 -10.12 -37.11 -9.32
N VAL A 21 -11.44 -37.16 -9.07
CA VAL A 21 -12.13 -36.09 -8.34
C VAL A 21 -11.53 -35.92 -6.96
N ILE A 22 -11.32 -37.02 -6.24
CA ILE A 22 -10.73 -37.00 -4.89
C ILE A 22 -9.30 -36.46 -4.95
N ALA A 23 -8.51 -36.89 -5.93
CA ALA A 23 -7.15 -36.42 -6.12
C ALA A 23 -7.10 -34.91 -6.33
N LEU A 24 -7.94 -34.35 -7.21
CA LEU A 24 -7.97 -32.89 -7.43
C LEU A 24 -8.43 -32.12 -6.19
N THR A 25 -9.46 -32.63 -5.48
CA THR A 25 -9.90 -31.97 -4.24
C THR A 25 -8.86 -32.02 -3.13
N VAL A 26 -8.09 -33.12 -3.04
CA VAL A 26 -6.98 -33.23 -2.08
C VAL A 26 -5.80 -32.37 -2.54
N ALA A 27 -5.54 -32.28 -3.85
CA ALA A 27 -4.49 -31.42 -4.40
C ALA A 27 -4.71 -29.96 -4.05
N LEU A 28 -5.95 -29.47 -4.10
CA LEU A 28 -6.31 -28.13 -3.63
C LEU A 28 -5.95 -27.93 -2.16
N LEU A 29 -6.36 -28.85 -1.27
CA LEU A 29 -6.11 -28.71 0.16
C LEU A 29 -4.61 -28.83 0.49
N VAL A 30 -3.89 -29.73 -0.18
CA VAL A 30 -2.44 -29.89 -0.01
C VAL A 30 -1.71 -28.65 -0.53
N GLY A 31 -2.05 -28.16 -1.72
CA GLY A 31 -1.43 -26.97 -2.29
C GLY A 31 -1.70 -25.73 -1.44
N ALA A 32 -2.93 -25.56 -0.98
CA ALA A 32 -3.29 -24.47 -0.08
C ALA A 32 -2.55 -24.55 1.26
N ALA A 33 -2.45 -25.73 1.87
CA ALA A 33 -1.70 -25.93 3.10
C ALA A 33 -0.19 -25.67 2.92
N LEU A 34 0.38 -26.10 1.79
CA LEU A 34 1.79 -25.84 1.46
C LEU A 34 2.07 -24.33 1.33
N LEU A 35 1.22 -23.61 0.60
CA LEU A 35 1.37 -22.17 0.41
C LEU A 35 1.24 -21.39 1.73
N VAL A 36 0.26 -21.76 2.57
CA VAL A 36 0.06 -21.17 3.90
C VAL A 36 1.29 -21.39 4.78
N VAL A 37 1.79 -22.62 4.88
CA VAL A 37 2.96 -22.84 5.75
C VAL A 37 4.21 -22.15 5.20
N ALA A 38 4.43 -22.17 3.88
CA ALA A 38 5.53 -21.46 3.26
C ALA A 38 5.48 -19.95 3.55
N ALA A 39 4.30 -19.33 3.44
CA ALA A 39 4.12 -17.92 3.79
C ALA A 39 4.41 -17.66 5.28
N GLY A 40 3.88 -18.51 6.17
CA GLY A 40 4.05 -18.31 7.61
C GLY A 40 5.46 -18.61 8.15
N ASP A 41 6.22 -19.51 7.52
CA ASP A 41 7.63 -19.76 7.90
C ASP A 41 8.51 -18.58 7.50
N GLN A 42 8.19 -17.93 6.39
CA GLN A 42 8.89 -16.74 5.94
C GLN A 42 8.61 -15.52 6.82
N THR A 43 7.35 -15.27 7.18
CA THR A 43 7.00 -14.20 8.13
C THR A 43 7.77 -14.36 9.44
N ARG A 44 7.86 -15.59 9.97
CA ARG A 44 8.66 -15.88 11.17
C ARG A 44 10.16 -15.66 10.98
N SER A 45 10.70 -15.95 9.80
CA SER A 45 12.11 -15.69 9.50
C SER A 45 12.42 -14.20 9.38
N LEU A 46 11.49 -13.41 8.84
CA LEU A 46 11.61 -11.96 8.78
C LEU A 46 11.50 -11.36 10.19
N ALA A 47 10.55 -11.83 11.01
CA ALA A 47 10.40 -11.39 12.39
C ALA A 47 11.63 -11.67 13.25
N ALA A 48 12.24 -12.85 13.11
CA ALA A 48 13.41 -13.27 13.90
C ALA A 48 14.70 -12.47 13.63
N GLU A 49 14.74 -11.66 12.58
CA GLU A 49 15.87 -10.78 12.28
C GLU A 49 15.84 -9.48 13.10
N TYR A 50 14.70 -9.16 13.74
CA TYR A 50 14.44 -7.89 14.44
C TYR A 50 14.01 -8.06 15.91
N ASP A 51 14.47 -9.14 16.56
CA ASP A 51 14.06 -9.64 17.90
C ASP A 51 14.54 -8.78 19.10
N GLY A 52 14.46 -7.44 19.01
CA GLY A 52 15.00 -6.49 20.01
C GLY A 52 14.14 -5.25 20.25
N ASN A 53 12.84 -5.34 20.04
CA ASN A 53 11.90 -4.23 20.20
C ASN A 53 11.36 -4.18 21.64
N ALA A 54 11.50 -3.04 22.31
CA ALA A 54 10.87 -2.79 23.61
C ALA A 54 9.39 -2.39 23.43
N SER A 55 8.59 -2.55 24.47
CA SER A 55 7.17 -2.17 24.51
C SER A 55 6.87 -1.32 25.73
N VAL A 56 5.75 -0.60 25.69
CA VAL A 56 5.33 0.36 26.71
C VAL A 56 3.90 0.06 27.13
N ASP A 57 3.71 -0.08 28.44
CA ASP A 57 2.41 -0.18 29.09
C ASP A 57 2.08 1.13 29.84
N SER A 58 0.80 1.48 29.94
CA SER A 58 0.35 2.60 30.78
C SER A 58 -0.37 2.15 32.04
N TYR A 59 -0.14 2.89 33.14
CA TYR A 59 -0.79 2.66 34.41
C TYR A 59 -1.26 3.97 35.02
N ASP A 60 -2.50 3.98 35.53
CA ASP A 60 -3.08 5.09 36.30
C ASP A 60 -2.42 5.27 37.68
N ASP A 61 -1.60 4.33 38.12
CA ASP A 61 -0.99 4.31 39.46
C ASP A 61 0.43 3.75 39.43
N VAL A 62 1.38 4.55 39.95
CA VAL A 62 2.81 4.20 39.97
C VAL A 62 3.12 3.01 40.90
N ASP A 63 2.36 2.81 41.97
CA ASP A 63 2.55 1.67 42.88
C ASP A 63 2.06 0.37 42.24
N GLU A 64 1.06 0.42 41.35
CA GLU A 64 0.66 -0.69 40.51
C GLU A 64 1.68 -1.02 39.44
N ALA A 65 2.13 -0.03 38.68
CA ALA A 65 3.20 -0.18 37.68
C ALA A 65 4.43 -0.86 38.29
N THR A 66 4.91 -0.37 39.43
CA THR A 66 6.11 -0.90 40.11
C THR A 66 5.91 -2.33 40.64
N ARG A 67 4.68 -2.75 40.94
CA ARG A 67 4.39 -4.12 41.41
C ARG A 67 4.30 -5.13 40.27
N THR A 68 3.90 -4.67 39.08
CA THR A 68 3.72 -5.50 37.90
C THR A 68 5.01 -5.60 37.09
N ALA A 69 5.82 -4.54 37.08
CA ALA A 69 7.10 -4.47 36.40
C ALA A 69 8.06 -5.60 36.80
N ASP A 70 8.64 -6.25 35.80
CA ASP A 70 9.71 -7.22 35.93
C ASP A 70 11.05 -6.53 36.25
N PRO A 71 12.07 -7.25 36.74
CA PRO A 71 13.34 -6.65 37.15
C PRO A 71 14.16 -5.99 36.03
N GLU A 72 13.81 -6.26 34.77
CA GLU A 72 14.46 -5.71 33.57
C GLU A 72 13.66 -4.56 32.95
N ASP A 73 12.47 -4.25 33.51
CA ASP A 73 11.60 -3.18 33.05
C ASP A 73 11.99 -1.83 33.65
N VAL A 74 11.74 -0.76 32.89
CA VAL A 74 11.98 0.61 33.31
C VAL A 74 10.65 1.31 33.57
N VAL A 75 10.43 1.77 34.81
CA VAL A 75 9.23 2.52 35.19
C VAL A 75 9.49 4.02 35.04
N LEU A 76 8.64 4.70 34.27
CA LEU A 76 8.64 6.13 34.02
C LEU A 76 7.44 6.79 34.71
N PRO A 77 7.59 7.33 35.94
CA PRO A 77 6.51 8.03 36.61
C PRO A 77 6.03 9.25 35.81
N THR A 78 4.73 9.49 35.78
CA THR A 78 4.13 10.62 35.05
C THR A 78 3.38 11.58 35.97
N ALA A 79 3.28 12.84 35.55
CA ALA A 79 2.53 13.91 36.21
C ALA A 79 2.13 14.99 35.20
N THR A 80 1.62 16.13 35.68
CA THR A 80 1.28 17.30 34.84
C THR A 80 2.10 18.52 35.27
N ALA A 81 2.52 19.34 34.31
CA ALA A 81 3.09 20.66 34.54
C ALA A 81 2.20 21.72 33.92
N VAL A 82 2.08 22.88 34.55
CA VAL A 82 1.42 24.03 33.96
C VAL A 82 2.45 25.14 33.74
N ASP A 83 2.54 25.60 32.51
CA ASP A 83 3.44 26.67 32.10
C ASP A 83 2.97 28.05 32.59
N PRO A 84 3.76 29.13 32.39
CA PRO A 84 3.35 30.48 32.77
C PRO A 84 2.14 31.03 31.99
N GLY A 85 1.87 30.49 30.80
CA GLY A 85 0.72 30.80 29.95
C GLY A 85 -0.59 30.15 30.44
N GLY A 86 -0.49 29.14 31.31
CA GLY A 86 -1.61 28.37 31.84
C GLY A 86 -1.93 27.10 31.05
N GLU A 87 -1.07 26.70 30.12
CA GLU A 87 -1.19 25.46 29.34
C GLU A 87 -0.62 24.28 30.13
N ALA A 88 -1.28 23.13 30.02
CA ALA A 88 -0.91 21.91 30.75
C ALA A 88 -0.11 20.98 29.84
N HIS A 89 1.01 20.49 30.35
CA HIS A 89 1.96 19.62 29.66
C HIS A 89 2.16 18.33 30.45
N ARG A 90 2.34 17.20 29.76
CA ARG A 90 2.67 15.94 30.43
C ARG A 90 4.11 15.98 30.93
N VAL A 91 4.33 15.49 32.14
CA VAL A 91 5.65 15.34 32.75
C VAL A 91 6.00 13.86 32.80
N VAL A 92 7.20 13.51 32.35
CA VAL A 92 7.76 12.17 32.48
C VAL A 92 9.07 12.22 33.27
N ALA A 93 9.19 11.36 34.27
CA ALA A 93 10.42 11.17 35.01
C ALA A 93 11.27 10.06 34.37
N ILE A 94 12.50 10.40 33.98
CA ILE A 94 13.42 9.48 33.30
C ILE A 94 14.43 8.95 34.33
N PRO A 95 14.48 7.64 34.61
CA PRO A 95 15.43 7.04 35.55
C PRO A 95 16.80 6.80 34.91
N GLU A 96 17.84 6.53 35.72
CA GLU A 96 19.22 6.36 35.26
C GLU A 96 19.42 5.11 34.37
N ASP A 97 18.53 4.13 34.44
CA ASP A 97 18.55 2.89 33.66
C ASP A 97 17.73 2.97 32.35
N ALA A 98 17.12 4.11 32.03
CA ALA A 98 16.31 4.28 30.82
C ALA A 98 17.05 3.92 29.52
N SER A 99 18.36 4.19 29.44
CA SER A 99 19.17 3.86 28.25
C SER A 99 19.34 2.35 28.01
N THR A 100 19.02 1.48 28.97
CA THR A 100 19.06 0.02 28.74
C THR A 100 17.94 -0.48 27.84
N VAL A 101 16.86 0.29 27.70
CA VAL A 101 15.70 0.00 26.84
C VAL A 101 15.59 0.96 25.64
N GLY A 102 16.66 1.71 25.35
CA GLY A 102 16.72 2.62 24.20
C GLY A 102 16.07 3.99 24.41
N LEU A 103 15.74 4.37 25.65
CA LEU A 103 15.26 5.71 25.99
C LEU A 103 16.42 6.69 26.28
N PRO A 104 16.19 8.01 26.24
CA PRO A 104 17.20 9.01 26.58
C PRO A 104 17.73 8.89 28.02
N ASP A 105 18.96 9.38 28.22
CA ASP A 105 19.53 9.59 29.55
C ASP A 105 18.73 10.64 30.34
N PRO A 106 18.69 10.56 31.70
CA PRO A 106 17.98 11.53 32.53
C PRO A 106 18.51 12.96 32.35
N PRO A 107 17.63 13.97 32.28
CA PRO A 107 18.05 15.36 32.11
C PRO A 107 18.72 15.94 33.38
N GLU A 108 19.56 16.97 33.20
CA GLU A 108 20.09 17.76 34.31
C GLU A 108 19.01 18.71 34.87
N GLY A 109 18.09 18.16 35.67
CA GLY A 109 16.97 18.89 36.26
C GLY A 109 15.67 18.72 35.45
N THR A 110 14.80 19.74 35.47
CA THR A 110 13.56 19.72 34.66
C THR A 110 13.78 20.47 33.36
N VAL A 111 13.48 19.84 32.23
CA VAL A 111 13.59 20.42 30.90
C VAL A 111 12.26 20.36 30.17
N ALA A 112 11.93 21.39 29.40
CA ALA A 112 10.72 21.44 28.59
C ALA A 112 11.02 22.00 27.19
N PRO A 113 10.20 21.65 26.21
CA PRO A 113 10.26 22.26 24.88
C PRO A 113 9.92 23.74 24.88
N GLY A 114 10.37 24.45 23.83
CA GLY A 114 10.02 25.86 23.59
C GLY A 114 10.67 26.88 24.55
N VAL A 115 11.40 26.42 25.56
CA VAL A 115 12.17 27.30 26.46
C VAL A 115 13.46 27.72 25.77
N ASP A 116 13.62 29.02 25.55
CA ASP A 116 14.79 29.58 24.86
C ASP A 116 16.05 29.48 25.74
N VAL A 117 17.11 28.88 25.18
CA VAL A 117 18.40 28.65 25.86
C VAL A 117 19.02 29.97 26.33
N ASP A 118 18.75 31.06 25.61
CA ASP A 118 19.32 32.39 25.86
C ASP A 118 18.45 33.28 26.78
N ALA A 119 17.16 32.93 26.98
CA ALA A 119 16.22 33.72 27.79
C ALA A 119 16.33 33.45 29.31
N GLY A 120 17.06 32.41 29.71
CA GLY A 120 17.21 31.98 31.09
C GLY A 120 16.04 31.14 31.60
N ASN A 121 16.26 30.41 32.70
CA ASN A 121 15.30 29.39 33.15
C ASN A 121 13.94 29.99 33.57
N GLU A 122 12.85 29.39 33.09
CA GLU A 122 11.48 29.75 33.46
C GLU A 122 10.99 28.98 34.69
N SER A 123 9.98 29.49 35.39
CA SER A 123 9.38 28.77 36.52
C SER A 123 8.00 28.23 36.16
N TRP A 124 7.87 26.92 36.14
CA TRP A 124 6.63 26.20 35.84
C TRP A 124 6.07 25.54 37.10
N ARG A 125 4.79 25.16 37.07
CA ARG A 125 4.09 24.58 38.21
C ARG A 125 3.82 23.10 37.97
N LEU A 126 4.57 22.23 38.64
CA LEU A 126 4.31 20.79 38.67
C LEU A 126 3.09 20.49 39.55
N GLU A 127 2.21 19.63 39.05
CA GLU A 127 1.02 19.12 39.73
C GLU A 127 1.07 17.60 39.81
N GLY A 128 0.95 17.08 41.02
CA GLY A 128 0.94 15.65 41.30
C GLY A 128 -0.21 15.25 42.23
N SER A 129 -0.27 13.96 42.55
CA SER A 129 -1.32 13.36 43.39
C SER A 129 -1.27 13.85 44.85
N THR A 130 -0.12 14.32 45.33
CA THR A 130 0.07 14.76 46.74
C THR A 130 0.18 16.27 46.92
N GLY A 131 0.40 17.03 45.84
CA GLY A 131 0.47 18.49 45.89
C GLY A 131 0.99 19.12 44.60
N THR A 132 1.33 20.41 44.69
CA THR A 132 1.89 21.18 43.57
C THR A 132 3.18 21.87 43.99
N ALA A 133 4.18 21.91 43.12
CA ALA A 133 5.48 22.55 43.36
C ALA A 133 5.87 23.47 42.20
N ALA A 134 6.57 24.57 42.49
CA ALA A 134 7.19 25.38 41.45
C ALA A 134 8.58 24.81 41.14
N THR A 135 8.87 24.56 39.87
CA THR A 135 10.18 24.10 39.40
C THR A 135 10.75 25.08 38.39
N THR A 136 12.07 25.06 38.27
CA THR A 136 12.79 25.85 37.28
C THR A 136 13.07 24.96 36.08
N VAL A 137 12.65 25.39 34.90
CA VAL A 137 12.67 24.61 33.67
C VAL A 137 13.70 25.18 32.70
N GLY A 138 14.57 24.30 32.20
CA GLY A 138 15.53 24.60 31.13
C GLY A 138 15.07 24.13 29.76
N ALA A 139 15.81 24.50 28.73
CA ALA A 139 15.56 24.04 27.36
C ALA A 139 15.77 22.53 27.23
N ALA A 140 14.79 21.83 26.68
CA ALA A 140 14.91 20.45 26.24
C ALA A 140 15.75 20.36 24.96
N ASN A 141 16.70 19.43 24.90
CA ASN A 141 17.29 19.00 23.63
C ASN A 141 16.30 18.08 22.90
N GLY A 142 16.14 18.22 21.58
CA GLY A 142 15.32 17.29 20.79
C GLY A 142 15.83 15.86 20.97
N ASP A 143 14.97 14.97 21.44
CA ASP A 143 15.20 13.53 21.44
C ASP A 143 14.02 12.88 20.74
N ASP A 144 14.29 12.00 19.79
CA ASP A 144 13.27 11.49 18.88
C ASP A 144 12.36 10.43 19.53
N THR A 145 12.74 9.91 20.72
CA THR A 145 11.97 8.81 21.36
C THR A 145 10.81 9.31 22.22
N ILE A 146 10.99 10.44 22.92
CA ILE A 146 9.98 11.03 23.83
C ILE A 146 9.32 12.23 23.14
N PRO A 147 7.99 12.43 23.24
CA PRO A 147 7.31 13.50 22.53
C PRO A 147 7.96 14.86 22.83
N PRO A 148 8.17 15.69 21.79
CA PRO A 148 8.76 17.00 21.98
C PRO A 148 7.84 17.90 22.79
N THR A 149 6.56 17.57 23.04
CA THR A 149 5.65 18.33 23.90
C THR A 149 5.81 18.01 25.40
N TRP A 150 6.51 16.93 25.75
CA TRP A 150 6.58 16.46 27.14
C TRP A 150 7.70 17.14 27.94
N VAL A 151 7.39 17.48 29.18
CA VAL A 151 8.36 17.93 30.17
C VAL A 151 9.10 16.73 30.72
N ARG A 152 10.44 16.75 30.70
CA ARG A 152 11.28 15.67 31.22
C ARG A 152 11.93 16.09 32.53
N THR A 153 11.94 15.20 33.51
CA THR A 153 12.51 15.46 34.84
C THR A 153 13.11 14.19 35.45
N THR A 154 13.60 14.28 36.69
CA THR A 154 14.13 13.12 37.43
C THR A 154 13.05 12.52 38.35
N PRO A 155 13.11 11.21 38.64
CA PRO A 155 12.16 10.54 39.55
C PRO A 155 12.11 11.17 40.94
N GLU A 156 13.22 11.70 41.45
CA GLU A 156 13.27 12.37 42.75
C GLU A 156 12.43 13.64 42.76
N THR A 157 12.49 14.42 41.68
CA THR A 157 11.73 15.68 41.54
C THR A 157 10.23 15.41 41.48
N LEU A 158 9.82 14.38 40.72
CA LEU A 158 8.41 14.03 40.60
C LEU A 158 7.84 13.40 41.87
N ALA A 159 8.67 12.68 42.64
CA ALA A 159 8.29 12.13 43.93
C ALA A 159 7.90 13.20 44.97
N GLU A 160 8.37 14.44 44.84
CA GLU A 160 8.01 15.54 45.74
C GLU A 160 6.55 16.01 45.60
N VAL A 161 5.99 15.91 44.39
CA VAL A 161 4.59 16.26 44.09
C VAL A 161 3.67 15.03 44.06
N GLY A 162 4.25 13.83 43.98
CA GLY A 162 3.54 12.56 43.90
C GLY A 162 3.12 12.27 42.45
N PRO A 163 3.62 11.22 41.80
CA PRO A 163 3.19 10.85 40.45
C PRO A 163 1.68 10.61 40.38
N THR A 164 1.08 10.91 39.22
CA THR A 164 -0.33 10.64 38.94
C THR A 164 -0.56 9.40 38.10
N GLY A 165 0.51 8.84 37.51
CA GLY A 165 0.51 7.60 36.75
C GLY A 165 1.95 7.14 36.49
N ALA A 166 2.10 6.14 35.62
CA ALA A 166 3.39 5.68 35.15
C ALA A 166 3.29 5.00 33.78
N LEU A 167 4.38 5.06 33.02
CA LEU A 167 4.61 4.18 31.86
C LEU A 167 5.63 3.13 32.26
N VAL A 168 5.45 1.88 31.85
CA VAL A 168 6.43 0.80 32.07
C VAL A 168 6.97 0.39 30.72
N VAL A 169 8.28 0.51 30.55
CA VAL A 169 8.97 0.14 29.31
C VAL A 169 9.69 -1.18 29.53
N SER A 170 9.21 -2.22 28.85
CA SER A 170 9.77 -3.56 28.93
C SER A 170 10.67 -3.83 27.73
N PRO A 171 11.85 -4.44 27.90
CA PRO A 171 12.73 -4.84 26.79
C PRO A 171 12.14 -5.96 25.93
N SER A 172 11.00 -6.53 26.34
CA SER A 172 10.19 -7.46 25.55
C SER A 172 9.26 -6.71 24.59
N SER A 173 8.92 -7.37 23.49
CA SER A 173 7.84 -6.95 22.59
C SER A 173 6.45 -7.36 23.08
N GLU A 174 6.33 -7.86 24.32
CA GLU A 174 5.06 -8.26 24.95
C GLU A 174 4.64 -7.09 25.86
N GLY A 175 3.74 -6.22 25.37
CA GLY A 175 3.21 -5.05 26.07
C GLY A 175 2.14 -4.32 25.24
N ASP A 176 1.51 -3.30 25.83
CA ASP A 176 0.39 -2.55 25.25
C ASP A 176 0.79 -1.84 23.96
N ALA A 177 2.00 -1.28 23.85
CA ALA A 177 2.44 -0.59 22.64
C ALA A 177 3.94 -0.77 22.38
N PRO A 178 4.36 -1.46 21.30
CA PRO A 178 5.77 -1.56 20.92
C PRO A 178 6.38 -0.20 20.58
N LEU A 179 7.63 0.08 20.97
CA LEU A 179 8.33 1.32 20.59
C LEU A 179 8.48 1.45 19.05
N ILE A 180 8.64 0.32 18.35
CA ILE A 180 8.61 0.23 16.88
C ILE A 180 7.45 -0.67 16.45
N GLY A 181 6.31 -0.06 16.09
CA GLY A 181 5.05 -0.71 15.77
C GLY A 181 4.98 -1.36 14.39
N ALA A 182 5.72 -0.89 13.39
CA ALA A 182 5.62 -1.42 12.03
C ALA A 182 5.96 -2.92 11.96
N LEU A 183 6.98 -3.37 12.70
CA LEU A 183 7.35 -4.78 12.76
C LEU A 183 6.19 -5.63 13.30
N GLU A 184 5.61 -5.20 14.42
CA GLU A 184 4.53 -5.92 15.08
C GLU A 184 3.25 -5.91 14.22
N PHE A 185 2.94 -4.76 13.62
CA PHE A 185 1.85 -4.59 12.68
C PHE A 185 1.94 -5.58 11.51
N PHE A 186 3.11 -5.69 10.86
CA PHE A 186 3.27 -6.60 9.72
C PHE A 186 3.33 -8.07 10.13
N THR A 187 3.87 -8.40 11.30
CA THR A 187 3.97 -9.78 11.78
C THR A 187 2.63 -10.33 12.25
N HIS A 188 1.90 -9.58 13.09
CA HIS A 188 0.54 -9.93 13.51
C HIS A 188 -0.45 -9.84 12.35
N GLY A 189 -0.38 -8.79 11.53
CA GLY A 189 -1.22 -8.67 10.34
C GLY A 189 -1.00 -9.81 9.34
N ALA A 190 0.23 -10.26 9.12
CA ALA A 190 0.50 -11.46 8.34
C ALA A 190 -0.02 -12.75 9.00
N ALA A 191 0.05 -12.84 10.33
CA ALA A 191 -0.52 -13.95 11.10
C ALA A 191 -2.06 -13.99 10.98
N ASP A 192 -2.73 -12.84 10.97
CA ASP A 192 -4.17 -12.70 10.75
C ASP A 192 -4.59 -13.20 9.37
N VAL A 193 -3.92 -12.72 8.32
CA VAL A 193 -4.13 -13.18 6.95
C VAL A 193 -3.95 -14.69 6.89
N LEU A 194 -2.92 -15.21 7.56
CA LEU A 194 -2.68 -16.64 7.61
C LEU A 194 -3.78 -17.40 8.37
N GLY A 195 -4.31 -16.83 9.45
CA GLY A 195 -5.46 -17.30 10.20
C GLY A 195 -6.72 -17.38 9.33
N ILE A 196 -7.02 -16.33 8.57
CA ILE A 196 -8.11 -16.27 7.59
C ILE A 196 -7.94 -17.37 6.54
N VAL A 197 -6.75 -17.50 5.95
CA VAL A 197 -6.53 -18.53 4.91
C VAL A 197 -6.61 -19.94 5.52
N ARG A 198 -6.06 -20.20 6.72
CA ARG A 198 -6.17 -21.49 7.42
C ARG A 198 -7.63 -21.86 7.69
N THR A 199 -8.43 -20.92 8.18
CA THR A 199 -9.85 -21.14 8.48
C THR A 199 -10.67 -21.31 7.19
N GLY A 200 -10.34 -20.55 6.14
CA GLY A 200 -10.87 -20.72 4.79
C GLY A 200 -10.56 -22.11 4.19
N ILE A 201 -9.33 -22.61 4.36
CA ILE A 201 -8.94 -23.97 3.97
C ILE A 201 -9.72 -25.01 4.77
N ALA A 202 -9.91 -24.81 6.08
CA ALA A 202 -10.71 -25.71 6.89
C ALA A 202 -12.18 -25.76 6.41
N ALA A 203 -12.78 -24.61 6.12
CA ALA A 203 -14.13 -24.50 5.55
C ALA A 203 -14.22 -25.18 4.17
N ALA A 204 -13.25 -24.92 3.29
CA ALA A 204 -13.11 -25.60 2.00
C ALA A 204 -12.97 -27.12 2.17
N GLY A 205 -12.21 -27.56 3.18
CA GLY A 205 -12.02 -28.96 3.55
C GLY A 205 -13.33 -29.65 3.95
N VAL A 206 -14.20 -28.97 4.69
CA VAL A 206 -15.55 -29.46 5.02
C VAL A 206 -16.39 -29.63 3.75
N ILE A 207 -16.36 -28.65 2.85
CA ILE A 207 -17.07 -28.74 1.56
C ILE A 207 -16.52 -29.91 0.73
N VAL A 208 -15.19 -30.08 0.69
CA VAL A 208 -14.52 -31.21 0.05
C VAL A 208 -14.95 -32.54 0.67
N ALA A 209 -15.05 -32.64 1.99
CA ALA A 209 -15.55 -33.85 2.66
C ALA A 209 -16.99 -34.18 2.23
N VAL A 210 -17.85 -33.18 2.04
CA VAL A 210 -19.22 -33.34 1.51
C VAL A 210 -19.20 -33.82 0.05
N THR A 211 -18.30 -33.30 -0.80
CA THR A 211 -18.14 -33.77 -2.19
C THR A 211 -17.68 -35.22 -2.24
N LEU A 212 -16.65 -35.57 -1.45
CA LEU A 212 -16.15 -36.95 -1.30
C LEU A 212 -17.28 -37.88 -0.85
N SER A 213 -18.03 -37.48 0.18
CA SER A 213 -19.14 -38.26 0.70
C SER A 213 -20.21 -38.51 -0.37
N SER A 214 -20.51 -37.48 -1.17
CA SER A 214 -21.45 -37.55 -2.29
C SER A 214 -20.96 -38.50 -3.39
N VAL A 215 -19.68 -38.45 -3.76
CA VAL A 215 -19.06 -39.35 -4.75
C VAL A 215 -19.10 -40.81 -4.26
N VAL A 216 -18.72 -41.06 -3.01
CA VAL A 216 -18.74 -42.41 -2.39
C VAL A 216 -20.17 -42.96 -2.29
N ARG A 217 -21.13 -42.14 -1.83
CA ARG A 217 -22.57 -42.49 -1.83
C ARG A 217 -23.03 -42.95 -3.22
N MET A 218 -22.61 -42.21 -4.24
CA MET A 218 -23.01 -42.44 -5.62
C MET A 218 -22.31 -43.66 -6.24
N THR A 219 -21.07 -43.98 -5.89
CA THR A 219 -20.39 -45.20 -6.38
C THR A 219 -21.00 -46.48 -5.77
N ILE A 220 -21.39 -46.44 -4.50
CA ILE A 220 -22.05 -47.56 -3.82
C ILE A 220 -23.45 -47.79 -4.37
N ARG A 221 -24.23 -46.71 -4.57
CA ARG A 221 -25.59 -46.80 -5.13
C ARG A 221 -25.61 -47.42 -6.52
N ASP A 222 -24.63 -47.10 -7.37
CA ASP A 222 -24.46 -47.72 -8.69
C ASP A 222 -24.23 -49.24 -8.64
N ARG A 223 -23.70 -49.75 -7.52
CA ARG A 223 -23.44 -51.18 -7.31
C ARG A 223 -24.58 -51.90 -6.59
N ALA A 224 -25.76 -51.29 -6.47
CA ALA A 224 -26.94 -51.89 -5.85
C ALA A 224 -27.27 -53.29 -6.42
N ARG A 225 -27.13 -53.49 -7.74
CA ARG A 225 -27.34 -54.82 -8.37
C ARG A 225 -26.33 -55.86 -7.88
N THR A 226 -25.05 -55.49 -7.79
CA THR A 226 -24.00 -56.36 -7.25
C THR A 226 -24.27 -56.68 -5.78
N ILE A 227 -24.59 -55.67 -4.97
CA ILE A 227 -24.98 -55.85 -3.56
C ILE A 227 -26.15 -56.83 -3.44
N ARG A 228 -27.14 -56.73 -4.32
CA ARG A 228 -28.30 -57.63 -4.35
C ARG A 228 -27.92 -59.07 -4.66
N VAL A 229 -27.09 -59.31 -5.68
CA VAL A 229 -26.63 -60.66 -6.05
C VAL A 229 -25.87 -61.31 -4.90
N VAL A 230 -24.96 -60.58 -4.27
CA VAL A 230 -24.14 -61.05 -3.14
C VAL A 230 -24.95 -61.41 -1.90
N ARG A 231 -25.95 -60.58 -1.62
CA ARG A 231 -26.92 -60.81 -0.55
C ARG A 231 -27.80 -62.02 -0.83
N ALA A 232 -28.20 -62.20 -2.08
CA ALA A 232 -28.99 -63.37 -2.51
C ALA A 232 -28.17 -64.67 -2.41
N THR A 233 -26.85 -64.62 -2.58
CA THR A 233 -25.93 -65.76 -2.42
C THR A 233 -25.49 -66.00 -0.97
N GLY A 234 -26.16 -65.41 0.04
CA GLY A 234 -25.95 -65.73 1.46
C GLY A 234 -24.85 -64.94 2.20
N ALA A 235 -24.30 -63.87 1.62
CA ALA A 235 -23.27 -63.09 2.32
C ALA A 235 -23.83 -62.28 3.51
N SER A 236 -23.13 -62.30 4.65
CA SER A 236 -23.56 -61.57 5.84
C SER A 236 -23.52 -60.04 5.64
N PRO A 237 -24.47 -59.26 6.20
CA PRO A 237 -24.53 -57.81 6.02
C PRO A 237 -23.25 -57.10 6.51
N ARG A 238 -22.64 -57.58 7.61
CA ARG A 238 -21.40 -57.02 8.16
C ARG A 238 -20.22 -57.16 7.18
N ARG A 239 -20.06 -58.33 6.55
CA ARG A 239 -18.99 -58.56 5.55
C ARG A 239 -19.16 -57.67 4.32
N VAL A 240 -20.40 -57.46 3.87
CA VAL A 240 -20.68 -56.55 2.74
C VAL A 240 -20.36 -55.09 3.12
N ARG A 241 -20.75 -54.63 4.32
CA ARG A 241 -20.43 -53.28 4.81
C ARG A 241 -18.94 -53.03 4.88
N LEU A 242 -18.17 -53.94 5.49
CA LEU A 242 -16.71 -53.82 5.60
C LEU A 242 -16.03 -53.84 4.23
N ALA A 243 -16.50 -54.67 3.29
CA ALA A 243 -15.94 -54.71 1.94
C ALA A 243 -16.11 -53.37 1.18
N PHE A 244 -17.27 -52.73 1.30
CA PHE A 244 -17.52 -51.43 0.67
C PHE A 244 -16.84 -50.28 1.41
N ALA A 245 -16.73 -50.35 2.74
CA ALA A 245 -15.93 -49.39 3.51
C ALA A 245 -14.44 -49.48 3.14
N ALA A 246 -13.87 -50.69 3.06
CA ALA A 246 -12.49 -50.91 2.63
C ALA A 246 -12.24 -50.45 1.18
N ARG A 247 -13.21 -50.67 0.29
CA ARG A 247 -13.14 -50.17 -1.10
C ARG A 247 -13.17 -48.65 -1.15
N ALA A 248 -14.06 -48.01 -0.40
CA ALA A 248 -14.15 -46.55 -0.32
C ALA A 248 -12.87 -45.96 0.27
N GLY A 249 -12.33 -46.58 1.33
CA GLY A 249 -11.02 -46.27 1.88
C GLY A 249 -9.91 -46.36 0.84
N ALA A 250 -9.79 -47.48 0.12
CA ALA A 250 -8.77 -47.64 -0.93
C ALA A 250 -8.87 -46.59 -2.05
N ILE A 251 -10.10 -46.22 -2.45
CA ILE A 251 -10.34 -45.15 -3.43
C ILE A 251 -9.89 -43.79 -2.86
N ALA A 252 -10.24 -43.51 -1.60
CA ALA A 252 -9.86 -42.28 -0.92
C ALA A 252 -8.34 -42.19 -0.70
N THR A 253 -7.67 -43.28 -0.31
CA THR A 253 -6.22 -43.33 -0.12
C THR A 253 -5.46 -43.12 -1.43
N VAL A 254 -5.84 -43.82 -2.51
CA VAL A 254 -5.17 -43.61 -3.81
C VAL A 254 -5.46 -42.23 -4.37
N GLY A 255 -6.69 -41.73 -4.20
CA GLY A 255 -7.02 -40.34 -4.51
C GLY A 255 -6.14 -39.37 -3.71
N GLY A 256 -5.97 -39.62 -2.40
CA GLY A 256 -5.16 -38.81 -1.51
C GLY A 256 -3.68 -38.77 -1.89
N VAL A 257 -3.07 -39.93 -2.17
CA VAL A 257 -1.67 -40.01 -2.62
C VAL A 257 -1.46 -39.30 -3.96
N LEU A 258 -2.37 -39.50 -4.92
CA LEU A 258 -2.30 -38.81 -6.20
C LEU A 258 -2.54 -37.30 -6.04
N GLY A 259 -3.45 -36.92 -5.14
CA GLY A 259 -3.75 -35.53 -4.83
C GLY A 259 -2.58 -34.81 -4.18
N TYR A 260 -1.87 -35.47 -3.27
CA TYR A 260 -0.61 -34.95 -2.72
C TYR A 260 0.40 -34.64 -3.83
N ALA A 261 0.67 -35.61 -4.72
CA ALA A 261 1.60 -35.42 -5.82
C ALA A 261 1.18 -34.27 -6.75
N ILE A 262 -0.10 -34.19 -7.13
CA ILE A 262 -0.61 -33.10 -7.98
C ILE A 262 -0.53 -31.76 -7.24
N GLY A 263 -0.91 -31.70 -5.97
CA GLY A 263 -0.91 -30.48 -5.16
C GLY A 263 0.49 -29.88 -5.07
N THR A 264 1.49 -30.69 -4.70
CA THR A 264 2.88 -30.23 -4.61
C THR A 264 3.44 -29.76 -5.96
N ILE A 265 3.16 -30.48 -7.05
CA ILE A 265 3.65 -30.12 -8.40
C ILE A 265 3.02 -28.82 -8.90
N VAL A 266 1.69 -28.70 -8.82
CA VAL A 266 0.98 -27.51 -9.32
C VAL A 266 1.34 -26.28 -8.52
N THR A 267 1.51 -26.42 -7.20
CA THR A 267 1.90 -25.31 -6.31
C THR A 267 3.29 -24.79 -6.65
N ASN A 268 4.28 -25.67 -6.80
CA ASN A 268 5.63 -25.27 -7.22
C ASN A 268 5.61 -24.62 -8.61
N ALA A 269 4.85 -25.16 -9.56
CA ALA A 269 4.73 -24.58 -10.89
C ALA A 269 4.09 -23.18 -10.87
N ALA A 270 3.14 -22.92 -9.96
CA ALA A 270 2.53 -21.60 -9.81
C ALA A 270 3.53 -20.56 -9.28
N VAL A 271 4.33 -20.93 -8.26
CA VAL A 271 5.39 -20.06 -7.72
C VAL A 271 6.46 -19.78 -8.79
N THR A 272 6.92 -20.80 -9.52
CA THR A 272 7.87 -20.60 -10.63
C THR A 272 7.30 -19.68 -11.72
N ALA A 273 6.01 -19.82 -12.06
CA ALA A 273 5.38 -18.95 -13.04
C ALA A 273 5.31 -17.49 -12.56
N ALA A 274 5.09 -17.25 -11.27
CA ALA A 274 5.08 -15.91 -10.71
C ALA A 274 6.46 -15.22 -10.83
N VAL A 275 7.54 -15.93 -10.50
CA VAL A 275 8.92 -15.45 -10.69
C VAL A 275 9.19 -15.09 -12.15
N VAL A 276 8.71 -15.90 -13.10
CA VAL A 276 8.89 -15.64 -14.54
C VAL A 276 8.14 -14.39 -15.03
N VAL A 277 7.03 -14.04 -14.39
CA VAL A 277 6.23 -12.84 -14.73
C VAL A 277 6.79 -11.58 -14.03
N GLY A 278 7.86 -11.71 -13.24
CA GLY A 278 8.52 -10.59 -12.57
C GLY A 278 7.85 -10.18 -11.26
N LEU A 279 7.05 -11.05 -10.64
CA LEU A 279 6.51 -10.76 -9.31
C LEU A 279 7.63 -10.85 -8.26
N PRO A 280 7.78 -9.84 -7.38
CA PRO A 280 8.74 -9.86 -6.28
C PRO A 280 8.30 -10.94 -5.29
N THR A 281 8.91 -12.13 -5.36
CA THR A 281 8.55 -13.24 -4.48
C THR A 281 9.77 -14.05 -4.08
N THR A 282 9.83 -14.31 -2.79
CA THR A 282 10.84 -15.13 -2.11
C THR A 282 10.23 -16.43 -1.60
N LEU A 283 8.96 -16.69 -1.94
CA LEU A 283 8.21 -17.85 -1.48
C LEU A 283 8.89 -19.15 -1.94
N SER A 284 9.35 -19.96 -0.98
CA SER A 284 9.92 -21.28 -1.27
C SER A 284 9.01 -22.39 -0.74
N VAL A 285 8.53 -23.27 -1.64
CA VAL A 285 7.59 -24.34 -1.28
C VAL A 285 8.36 -25.63 -1.02
N ALA A 286 8.89 -25.76 0.19
CA ALA A 286 9.54 -26.98 0.67
C ALA A 286 8.56 -27.84 1.52
N VAL A 287 8.73 -29.17 1.48
CA VAL A 287 7.98 -30.08 2.36
C VAL A 287 8.76 -30.26 3.66
N THR A 288 8.50 -29.43 4.65
CA THR A 288 9.08 -29.54 5.99
C THR A 288 8.44 -30.70 6.79
N PRO A 289 9.08 -31.20 7.86
CA PRO A 289 8.51 -32.25 8.71
C PRO A 289 7.15 -31.89 9.33
N GLU A 290 6.94 -30.61 9.63
CA GLU A 290 5.67 -30.08 10.16
C GLU A 290 4.56 -30.11 9.10
N ILE A 291 4.87 -29.63 7.89
CA ILE A 291 3.98 -29.74 6.73
C ILE A 291 3.61 -31.20 6.49
N LEU A 292 4.59 -32.11 6.55
CA LEU A 292 4.34 -33.54 6.35
C LEU A 292 3.36 -34.09 7.40
N ARG A 293 3.48 -33.70 8.68
CA ARG A 293 2.53 -34.09 9.73
C ARG A 293 1.12 -33.58 9.45
N LEU A 294 1.00 -32.30 9.09
CA LEU A 294 -0.29 -31.67 8.76
C LEU A 294 -0.95 -32.38 7.55
N VAL A 295 -0.19 -32.60 6.48
CA VAL A 295 -0.66 -33.28 5.27
C VAL A 295 -1.07 -34.73 5.56
N VAL A 296 -0.27 -35.46 6.36
CA VAL A 296 -0.61 -36.84 6.77
C VAL A 296 -1.90 -36.86 7.60
N ALA A 297 -2.05 -35.95 8.56
CA ALA A 297 -3.27 -35.83 9.37
C ALA A 297 -4.50 -35.54 8.49
N MET A 298 -4.38 -34.61 7.54
CA MET A 298 -5.42 -34.29 6.58
C MET A 298 -5.79 -35.48 5.68
N LEU A 299 -4.79 -36.18 5.13
CA LEU A 299 -5.00 -37.39 4.32
C LEU A 299 -5.67 -38.51 5.13
N ALA A 300 -5.31 -38.66 6.40
CA ALA A 300 -5.95 -39.59 7.32
C ALA A 300 -7.42 -39.21 7.55
N ALA A 301 -7.72 -37.93 7.77
CA ALA A 301 -9.09 -37.43 7.92
C ALA A 301 -9.94 -37.69 6.67
N VAL A 302 -9.42 -37.36 5.47
CA VAL A 302 -10.07 -37.65 4.18
C VAL A 302 -10.31 -39.16 4.01
N GLY A 303 -9.33 -39.99 4.35
CA GLY A 303 -9.45 -41.44 4.35
C GLY A 303 -10.55 -41.94 5.30
N LEU A 304 -10.59 -41.40 6.52
CA LEU A 304 -11.59 -41.73 7.54
C LEU A 304 -12.99 -41.34 7.09
N VAL A 305 -13.18 -40.14 6.53
CA VAL A 305 -14.45 -39.69 5.93
C VAL A 305 -14.89 -40.64 4.81
N GLY A 306 -13.95 -41.06 3.95
CA GLY A 306 -14.21 -42.05 2.90
C GLY A 306 -14.69 -43.40 3.43
N VAL A 307 -14.00 -43.94 4.44
CA VAL A 307 -14.35 -45.21 5.11
C VAL A 307 -15.69 -45.10 5.83
N ALA A 308 -15.88 -44.06 6.64
CA ALA A 308 -17.10 -43.81 7.41
C ALA A 308 -18.31 -43.64 6.48
N THR A 309 -18.18 -42.83 5.42
CA THR A 309 -19.24 -42.70 4.41
C THR A 309 -19.52 -44.03 3.73
N GLY A 310 -18.48 -44.76 3.33
CA GLY A 310 -18.62 -46.09 2.72
C GLY A 310 -19.39 -47.06 3.61
N TYR A 311 -19.10 -47.04 4.92
CA TYR A 311 -19.77 -47.86 5.91
C TYR A 311 -21.24 -47.46 6.13
N VAL A 312 -21.52 -46.18 6.39
CA VAL A 312 -22.88 -45.65 6.65
C VAL A 312 -23.81 -45.92 5.46
N THR A 313 -23.29 -45.71 4.24
CA THR A 313 -24.08 -45.90 3.01
C THR A 313 -24.30 -47.37 2.68
N ALA A 314 -23.31 -48.23 2.90
CA ALA A 314 -23.47 -49.67 2.79
C ALA A 314 -24.43 -50.22 3.85
N ARG A 315 -24.47 -49.64 5.07
CA ARG A 315 -25.46 -49.98 6.09
C ARG A 315 -26.88 -49.68 5.60
N ALA A 316 -27.13 -48.48 5.07
CA ALA A 316 -28.43 -48.12 4.51
C ALA A 316 -28.84 -49.03 3.34
N ALA A 317 -27.90 -49.41 2.46
CA ALA A 317 -28.16 -50.29 1.33
C ALA A 317 -28.42 -51.76 1.74
N THR A 318 -27.85 -52.22 2.86
CA THR A 318 -27.99 -53.59 3.36
C THR A 318 -29.13 -53.76 4.38
N ALA A 319 -29.74 -52.67 4.85
CA ALA A 319 -30.90 -52.73 5.76
C ALA A 319 -32.18 -53.23 5.06
N LYS A 320 -32.34 -53.00 3.74
CA LYS A 320 -33.53 -53.40 2.98
C LYS A 320 -33.46 -54.87 2.53
N PRO A 321 -34.55 -55.67 2.59
CA PRO A 321 -34.58 -57.05 2.10
C PRO A 321 -34.13 -57.15 0.62
N PRO A 322 -33.43 -58.22 0.20
CA PRO A 322 -32.80 -58.33 -1.12
C PRO A 322 -33.74 -58.05 -2.31
N ALA A 323 -35.02 -58.43 -2.18
CA ALA A 323 -36.04 -58.21 -3.21
C ALA A 323 -36.37 -56.72 -3.46
N ARG A 324 -36.12 -55.84 -2.48
CA ARG A 324 -36.40 -54.40 -2.53
C ARG A 324 -35.16 -53.51 -2.74
N VAL A 325 -33.94 -54.06 -2.72
CA VAL A 325 -32.68 -53.29 -2.87
C VAL A 325 -32.52 -52.76 -4.30
N GLY A 326 -33.07 -51.58 -4.61
CA GLY A 326 -33.02 -50.94 -5.93
C GLY A 326 -34.35 -50.92 -6.69
N ARG A 327 -35.47 -51.24 -6.03
CA ARG A 327 -36.80 -50.80 -6.48
C ARG A 327 -37.06 -49.46 -5.77
N GLU A 328 -36.89 -48.35 -6.47
CA GLU A 328 -37.52 -47.10 -6.04
C GLU A 328 -39.03 -47.27 -6.30
N GLU A 329 -39.82 -47.20 -5.23
CA GLU A 329 -41.27 -47.13 -5.31
C GLU A 329 -41.64 -45.95 -6.21
N SER A 330 -42.24 -46.28 -7.35
CA SER A 330 -42.77 -45.30 -8.31
C SER A 330 -44.20 -44.90 -7.95
N GLY A 331 -44.63 -45.04 -6.70
CA GLY A 331 -46.00 -44.74 -6.31
C GLY A 331 -46.21 -44.61 -4.81
N GLY A 332 -46.94 -43.55 -4.42
CA GLY A 332 -47.79 -43.51 -3.23
C GLY A 332 -47.27 -42.76 -2.02
N SER A 333 -47.61 -41.47 -1.91
CA SER A 333 -48.50 -40.94 -0.85
C SER A 333 -48.49 -39.42 -0.88
N GLU A 334 -49.52 -38.88 -1.51
CA GLU A 334 -50.05 -37.54 -1.32
C GLU A 334 -50.60 -37.48 0.10
N ASP A 335 -49.96 -36.69 0.96
CA ASP A 335 -50.58 -35.85 2.00
C ASP A 335 -49.52 -35.41 3.01
N GLY A 336 -49.10 -34.16 2.89
CA GLY A 336 -48.19 -33.51 3.83
C GLY A 336 -48.01 -32.03 3.48
N PRO A 337 -47.76 -31.14 4.46
CA PRO A 337 -47.90 -29.69 4.32
C PRO A 337 -46.86 -29.01 3.41
N ARG A 338 -46.10 -29.78 2.64
CA ARG A 338 -45.12 -29.32 1.63
C ARG A 338 -45.73 -29.05 0.25
N GLY A 339 -47.06 -29.18 0.10
CA GLY A 339 -47.79 -29.03 -1.16
C GLY A 339 -47.91 -27.59 -1.70
N ARG A 340 -47.72 -26.56 -0.86
CA ARG A 340 -47.90 -25.16 -1.27
C ARG A 340 -46.67 -24.57 -1.97
N VAL A 341 -45.46 -24.96 -1.55
CA VAL A 341 -44.19 -24.49 -2.15
C VAL A 341 -43.94 -25.10 -3.55
N ARG A 342 -44.53 -26.26 -3.85
CA ARG A 342 -44.32 -26.96 -5.13
C ARG A 342 -45.16 -26.43 -6.31
N ARG A 343 -46.21 -25.65 -6.04
CA ARG A 343 -47.09 -25.08 -7.09
C ARG A 343 -46.50 -23.82 -7.75
N VAL A 344 -45.71 -23.04 -7.01
CA VAL A 344 -45.00 -21.85 -7.56
C VAL A 344 -43.79 -22.26 -8.44
N GLY A 345 -43.09 -23.35 -8.09
CA GLY A 345 -41.95 -23.87 -8.87
C GLY A 345 -42.28 -24.67 -10.14
N ALA A 346 -43.56 -24.95 -10.43
CA ALA A 346 -43.95 -25.80 -11.56
C ALA A 346 -43.92 -25.07 -12.92
N GLY A 347 -44.20 -23.76 -12.95
CA GLY A 347 -44.11 -22.93 -14.16
C GLY A 347 -42.66 -22.67 -14.59
N VAL A 348 -41.79 -22.38 -13.62
CA VAL A 348 -40.34 -22.15 -13.81
C VAL A 348 -39.65 -23.44 -14.30
N ARG A 349 -39.99 -24.60 -13.73
CA ARG A 349 -39.45 -25.92 -14.16
C ARG A 349 -39.76 -26.29 -15.61
N ARG A 350 -40.83 -25.76 -16.19
CA ARG A 350 -41.23 -26.10 -17.58
C ARG A 350 -40.51 -25.28 -18.65
N ARG A 351 -39.99 -24.09 -18.29
CA ARG A 351 -39.16 -23.25 -19.18
C ARG A 351 -37.65 -23.38 -18.94
N LEU A 352 -37.22 -23.77 -17.72
CA LEU A 352 -35.80 -23.81 -17.32
C LEU A 352 -35.26 -25.21 -16.94
N GLY A 353 -36.06 -26.27 -17.06
CA GLY A 353 -35.63 -27.62 -16.73
C GLY A 353 -34.65 -28.21 -17.76
N PRO A 354 -33.48 -28.76 -17.36
CA PRO A 354 -32.55 -29.41 -18.28
C PRO A 354 -33.21 -30.60 -18.97
N SER A 355 -32.99 -30.74 -20.28
CA SER A 355 -33.68 -31.72 -21.13
C SER A 355 -33.00 -33.11 -21.11
N VAL A 356 -31.70 -33.14 -20.82
CA VAL A 356 -30.83 -34.32 -20.85
C VAL A 356 -30.18 -34.56 -19.48
N LEU A 357 -29.71 -33.54 -18.77
CA LEU A 357 -29.05 -33.70 -17.46
C LEU A 357 -30.08 -33.82 -16.30
N ALA A 358 -29.85 -34.72 -15.34
CA ALA A 358 -30.77 -34.90 -14.21
C ALA A 358 -30.58 -33.79 -13.15
N PRO A 359 -31.62 -33.33 -12.44
CA PRO A 359 -31.50 -32.35 -11.34
C PRO A 359 -30.53 -32.79 -10.23
N ARG A 360 -30.26 -34.10 -10.15
CA ARG A 360 -29.34 -34.77 -9.22
C ARG A 360 -27.87 -34.32 -9.40
N THR A 361 -27.58 -33.59 -10.47
CA THR A 361 -26.24 -33.08 -10.82
C THR A 361 -25.97 -31.70 -10.22
N ILE A 362 -27.01 -30.98 -9.76
CA ILE A 362 -26.88 -29.63 -9.19
C ILE A 362 -26.12 -29.67 -7.87
N LEU A 363 -26.50 -30.56 -6.94
CA LEU A 363 -25.89 -30.59 -5.60
C LEU A 363 -24.36 -30.82 -5.60
N PRO A 364 -23.80 -31.80 -6.35
CA PRO A 364 -22.36 -31.95 -6.43
C PRO A 364 -21.66 -30.77 -7.12
N ALA A 365 -22.28 -30.16 -8.14
CA ALA A 365 -21.73 -29.00 -8.83
C ALA A 365 -21.73 -27.75 -7.95
N THR A 366 -22.81 -27.52 -7.18
CA THR A 366 -22.88 -26.46 -6.17
C THR A 366 -21.78 -26.64 -5.14
N ALA A 367 -21.57 -27.85 -4.61
CA ALA A 367 -20.54 -28.08 -3.61
C ALA A 367 -19.13 -27.77 -4.16
N THR A 368 -18.79 -28.21 -5.37
CA THR A 368 -17.48 -27.88 -5.98
C THR A 368 -17.33 -26.39 -6.27
N LEU A 369 -18.39 -25.75 -6.80
CA LEU A 369 -18.39 -24.31 -7.08
C LEU A 369 -18.37 -23.47 -5.79
N SER A 370 -18.92 -23.98 -4.68
CA SER A 370 -18.90 -23.29 -3.38
C SER A 370 -17.47 -23.17 -2.85
N THR A 371 -16.64 -24.21 -3.01
CA THR A 371 -15.23 -24.12 -2.65
C THR A 371 -14.50 -23.03 -3.42
N PHE A 372 -14.73 -22.94 -4.75
CA PHE A 372 -14.17 -21.87 -5.56
C PHE A 372 -14.71 -20.50 -5.17
N ALA A 373 -16.02 -20.37 -4.96
CA ALA A 373 -16.62 -19.11 -4.54
C ALA A 373 -16.10 -18.65 -3.16
N VAL A 374 -15.96 -19.54 -2.18
CA VAL A 374 -15.35 -19.22 -0.88
C VAL A 374 -13.92 -18.72 -1.05
N ILE A 375 -13.09 -19.44 -1.80
CA ILE A 375 -11.67 -19.06 -2.00
C ILE A 375 -11.57 -17.72 -2.74
N VAL A 376 -12.31 -17.53 -3.83
CA VAL A 376 -12.22 -16.28 -4.61
C VAL A 376 -12.81 -15.10 -3.86
N LEU A 377 -13.90 -15.28 -3.12
CA LEU A 377 -14.42 -14.18 -2.29
C LEU A 377 -13.49 -13.85 -1.13
N LEU A 378 -12.87 -14.84 -0.50
CA LEU A 378 -11.86 -14.63 0.54
C LEU A 378 -10.63 -13.92 -0.03
N VAL A 379 -10.16 -14.33 -1.21
CA VAL A 379 -9.07 -13.65 -1.95
C VAL A 379 -9.45 -12.22 -2.31
N ALA A 380 -10.68 -11.99 -2.79
CA ALA A 380 -11.15 -10.65 -3.12
C ALA A 380 -11.27 -9.77 -1.88
N SER A 381 -11.65 -10.34 -0.73
CA SER A 381 -11.72 -9.61 0.55
C SER A 381 -10.32 -9.29 1.06
N LEU A 382 -9.36 -10.22 1.00
CA LEU A 382 -7.96 -9.92 1.32
C LEU A 382 -7.36 -8.89 0.36
N GLY A 383 -7.77 -8.90 -0.91
CA GLY A 383 -7.35 -7.89 -1.89
C GLY A 383 -7.85 -6.48 -1.57
N THR A 384 -8.96 -6.31 -0.84
CA THR A 384 -9.41 -4.96 -0.43
C THR A 384 -8.50 -4.36 0.63
N VAL A 385 -7.84 -5.17 1.46
CA VAL A 385 -6.81 -4.71 2.42
C VAL A 385 -5.56 -4.22 1.67
N GLY A 386 -5.11 -4.97 0.66
CA GLY A 386 -4.00 -4.51 -0.19
C GLY A 386 -4.33 -3.22 -0.94
N ALA A 387 -5.57 -3.08 -1.41
CA ALA A 387 -6.05 -1.86 -2.05
C ALA A 387 -6.30 -0.69 -1.08
N SER A 388 -6.39 -0.94 0.23
CA SER A 388 -6.60 0.09 1.26
C SER A 388 -5.31 0.61 1.87
N LEU A 389 -4.24 -0.21 1.83
CA LEU A 389 -2.87 0.26 1.98
C LEU A 389 -2.44 1.08 0.75
N GLY A 390 -3.06 0.82 -0.40
CA GLY A 390 -3.08 1.73 -1.54
C GLY A 390 -4.06 2.88 -1.31
N THR A 391 -3.78 4.03 -1.92
CA THR A 391 -4.53 5.26 -1.69
C THR A 391 -5.91 5.21 -2.36
N ALA A 392 -6.96 5.04 -1.55
CA ALA A 392 -8.34 5.20 -2.00
C ALA A 392 -8.66 6.71 -2.14
N GLY A 393 -8.33 7.27 -3.29
CA GLY A 393 -8.46 8.70 -3.63
C GLY A 393 -7.36 9.11 -4.61
N THR A 394 -7.42 10.32 -5.16
CA THR A 394 -6.24 10.91 -5.79
C THR A 394 -5.32 11.41 -4.70
N ALA A 395 -4.41 10.53 -4.29
CA ALA A 395 -3.34 10.90 -3.38
C ALA A 395 -2.11 11.28 -4.19
N ILE A 396 -1.51 12.39 -3.79
CA ILE A 396 -0.27 12.92 -4.33
C ILE A 396 0.82 12.47 -3.36
N ALA A 397 1.82 11.76 -3.88
CA ALA A 397 2.95 11.22 -3.15
C ALA A 397 4.21 11.39 -4.02
N GLU A 398 5.40 11.28 -3.42
CA GLU A 398 6.65 11.29 -4.17
C GLU A 398 6.69 10.15 -5.20
N PRO A 399 7.13 10.42 -6.44
CA PRO A 399 7.07 9.47 -7.55
C PRO A 399 8.00 8.25 -7.38
N ASP A 400 9.10 8.42 -6.64
CA ASP A 400 10.12 7.37 -6.41
C ASP A 400 9.99 6.70 -5.04
N ALA A 401 8.93 7.02 -4.27
CA ALA A 401 8.71 6.40 -2.98
C ALA A 401 8.28 4.93 -3.13
N ALA A 402 9.00 4.04 -2.46
CA ALA A 402 8.75 2.61 -2.37
C ALA A 402 7.29 2.24 -2.05
N HIS A 403 6.74 2.99 -1.09
CA HIS A 403 5.42 2.85 -0.52
C HIS A 403 4.94 4.26 -0.14
N PRO A 404 3.62 4.54 -0.15
CA PRO A 404 3.10 5.83 0.30
C PRO A 404 3.62 6.27 1.68
N ALA A 405 3.88 5.33 2.58
CA ALA A 405 4.42 5.61 3.93
C ALA A 405 5.90 6.06 3.96
N ASP A 406 6.63 5.93 2.84
CA ASP A 406 8.04 6.38 2.71
C ASP A 406 8.16 7.70 1.93
N SER A 407 7.04 8.17 1.36
CA SER A 407 6.98 9.42 0.61
C SER A 407 7.15 10.63 1.54
N ARG A 408 7.82 11.66 1.05
CA ARG A 408 8.07 12.93 1.74
C ARG A 408 7.59 14.10 0.89
N VAL A 409 6.37 14.55 1.14
CA VAL A 409 5.76 15.70 0.47
C VAL A 409 5.51 16.78 1.51
N SER A 410 5.89 18.03 1.24
CA SER A 410 5.58 19.13 2.17
C SER A 410 4.07 19.30 2.35
N ALA A 411 3.62 19.46 3.60
CA ALA A 411 2.23 19.72 3.95
C ALA A 411 1.67 20.99 3.31
N ASP A 412 2.50 22.01 3.01
CA ASP A 412 2.11 23.30 2.42
C ASP A 412 1.43 23.14 1.05
N TYR A 413 1.71 22.02 0.39
CA TYR A 413 1.10 21.70 -0.88
C TYR A 413 -0.41 21.44 -0.76
N ALA A 414 -0.88 20.99 0.41
CA ALA A 414 -2.32 20.89 0.68
C ALA A 414 -2.96 22.28 0.80
N GLU A 415 -2.30 23.22 1.50
CA GLU A 415 -2.81 24.59 1.65
C GLU A 415 -2.96 25.29 0.30
N SER A 416 -1.98 25.13 -0.59
CA SER A 416 -2.02 25.71 -1.94
C SER A 416 -3.07 25.06 -2.86
N LEU A 417 -3.48 23.81 -2.60
CA LEU A 417 -4.65 23.21 -3.24
C LEU A 417 -5.98 23.77 -2.68
N GLU A 418 -6.06 23.96 -1.36
CA GLU A 418 -7.23 24.53 -0.70
C GLU A 418 -7.48 25.98 -1.11
N GLN A 419 -6.43 26.80 -1.23
CA GLN A 419 -6.51 28.18 -1.74
C GLN A 419 -7.10 28.25 -3.16
N ARG A 420 -6.96 27.17 -3.94
CA ARG A 420 -7.54 27.01 -5.28
C ARG A 420 -8.92 26.35 -5.29
N GLY A 421 -9.49 26.08 -4.11
CA GLY A 421 -10.82 25.50 -3.95
C GLY A 421 -10.88 23.98 -4.14
N ILE A 422 -9.73 23.29 -4.08
CA ILE A 422 -9.64 21.83 -4.12
C ILE A 422 -9.44 21.34 -2.68
N PRO A 423 -10.41 20.64 -2.07
CA PRO A 423 -10.22 20.04 -0.74
C PRO A 423 -9.04 19.07 -0.74
N ALA A 424 -8.08 19.30 0.13
CA ALA A 424 -6.83 18.55 0.21
C ALA A 424 -6.46 18.30 1.68
N SER A 425 -6.11 17.05 2.00
CA SER A 425 -5.68 16.65 3.34
C SER A 425 -4.24 16.19 3.28
N PRO A 426 -3.30 16.86 3.98
CA PRO A 426 -1.97 16.31 4.23
C PRO A 426 -2.10 15.16 5.24
N GLU A 427 -1.48 14.01 4.97
CA GLU A 427 -1.65 12.80 5.76
C GLU A 427 -0.33 12.05 5.97
N ILE A 428 -0.10 11.58 7.20
CA ILE A 428 0.98 10.67 7.60
C ILE A 428 0.37 9.30 7.92
N LEU A 429 0.96 8.22 7.42
CA LEU A 429 0.49 6.86 7.62
C LEU A 429 1.44 6.12 8.57
N LEU A 430 0.89 5.62 9.67
CA LEU A 430 1.65 4.97 10.72
C LEU A 430 1.09 3.56 10.98
N PHE A 431 2.00 2.65 11.31
CA PHE A 431 1.72 1.27 11.60
C PHE A 431 1.91 1.03 13.10
N ALA A 432 0.83 0.75 13.81
CA ALA A 432 0.84 0.55 15.26
C ALA A 432 0.30 -0.83 15.64
N SER A 433 0.56 -1.24 16.87
CA SER A 433 0.00 -2.43 17.50
C SER A 433 -0.45 -2.07 18.90
N HIS A 434 -1.56 -2.65 19.36
CA HIS A 434 -1.98 -2.58 20.75
C HIS A 434 -2.47 -3.93 21.23
N ASP A 435 -1.91 -4.45 22.33
CA ASP A 435 -2.26 -5.79 22.84
C ASP A 435 -2.14 -6.91 21.77
N GLU A 436 -1.06 -6.92 20.99
CA GLU A 436 -0.87 -7.80 19.82
C GLU A 436 -1.88 -7.60 18.65
N GLU A 437 -2.81 -6.63 18.76
CA GLU A 437 -3.77 -6.29 17.72
C GLU A 437 -3.20 -5.17 16.82
N PRO A 438 -2.88 -5.47 15.55
CA PRO A 438 -2.30 -4.49 14.63
C PRO A 438 -3.36 -3.48 14.20
N TYR A 439 -3.06 -2.18 14.19
CA TYR A 439 -3.95 -1.14 13.68
C TYR A 439 -3.20 -0.01 12.96
N LEU A 440 -3.96 0.81 12.23
CA LEU A 440 -3.40 1.92 11.48
C LEU A 440 -3.66 3.24 12.22
N VAL A 441 -2.62 4.05 12.33
CA VAL A 441 -2.71 5.43 12.81
C VAL A 441 -2.54 6.37 11.62
N ARG A 442 -3.35 7.43 11.58
CA ARG A 442 -3.31 8.46 10.55
C ARG A 442 -3.09 9.82 11.18
N GLY A 443 -1.95 10.43 10.87
CA GLY A 443 -1.70 11.83 11.18
C GLY A 443 -2.36 12.72 10.16
N ALA A 444 -3.23 13.63 10.57
CA ALA A 444 -3.81 14.64 9.69
C ALA A 444 -4.30 15.85 10.48
N ASP A 445 -4.40 17.00 9.82
CA ASP A 445 -5.27 18.06 10.32
C ASP A 445 -6.74 17.60 10.20
N TYR A 446 -7.48 17.61 11.31
CA TYR A 446 -8.85 17.08 11.34
C TYR A 446 -9.79 17.84 10.39
N GLY A 447 -9.64 19.16 10.28
CA GLY A 447 -10.45 20.00 9.39
C GLY A 447 -10.21 19.66 7.92
N ALA A 448 -8.94 19.57 7.51
CA ALA A 448 -8.53 19.17 6.18
C ALA A 448 -8.99 17.73 5.86
N PHE A 449 -8.80 16.79 6.80
CA PHE A 449 -9.29 15.42 6.67
C PHE A 449 -10.80 15.34 6.50
N ALA A 450 -11.54 16.14 7.30
CA ALA A 450 -12.99 16.19 7.25
C ALA A 450 -13.51 16.77 5.93
N SER A 451 -12.80 17.74 5.34
CA SER A 451 -13.13 18.31 4.03
C SER A 451 -13.07 17.29 2.89
N VAL A 452 -12.19 16.28 3.01
CA VAL A 452 -11.99 15.22 2.01
C VAL A 452 -12.85 13.99 2.29
N SER A 453 -13.10 13.66 3.56
CA SER A 453 -13.70 12.38 3.97
C SER A 453 -15.14 12.45 4.45
N ASP A 454 -15.65 13.65 4.75
CA ASP A 454 -16.98 13.90 5.32
C ASP A 454 -17.33 12.97 6.50
N PRO A 455 -16.47 12.89 7.55
CA PRO A 455 -16.69 11.99 8.67
C PRO A 455 -17.89 12.42 9.51
N ARG A 456 -18.66 11.44 9.96
CA ARG A 456 -19.76 11.65 10.91
C ARG A 456 -19.28 11.37 12.33
N LEU A 457 -19.19 12.41 13.16
CA LEU A 457 -18.92 12.24 14.59
C LEU A 457 -20.11 11.52 15.26
N VAL A 458 -19.85 10.32 15.79
CA VAL A 458 -20.85 9.45 16.44
C VAL A 458 -20.96 9.77 17.92
N GLU A 459 -19.82 9.96 18.59
CA GLU A 459 -19.69 10.24 20.02
C GLU A 459 -18.48 11.15 20.29
N GLY A 460 -18.51 11.93 21.37
CA GLY A 460 -17.42 12.83 21.77
C GLY A 460 -17.36 14.18 21.03
N THR A 461 -16.16 14.73 20.88
CA THR A 461 -15.88 16.03 20.26
C THR A 461 -14.79 15.94 19.19
N GLU A 462 -14.65 16.98 18.38
CA GLU A 462 -13.52 17.15 17.46
C GLU A 462 -12.23 17.38 18.26
N PRO A 463 -11.06 16.95 17.74
CA PRO A 463 -9.78 17.13 18.42
C PRO A 463 -9.35 18.60 18.34
N THR A 464 -8.81 19.11 19.44
CA THR A 464 -8.41 20.52 19.57
C THR A 464 -6.98 20.71 20.08
N ALA A 465 -6.45 19.73 20.82
CA ALA A 465 -5.07 19.66 21.25
C ALA A 465 -4.27 18.65 20.41
N ASP A 466 -2.94 18.75 20.40
CA ASP A 466 -2.09 17.86 19.61
C ASP A 466 -2.21 16.39 20.06
N GLU A 467 -2.38 16.15 21.37
CA GLU A 467 -2.55 14.82 21.96
C GLU A 467 -4.01 14.32 21.92
N ASP A 468 -4.95 15.09 21.37
CA ASP A 468 -6.30 14.62 21.14
C ASP A 468 -6.32 13.65 19.94
N ALA A 469 -6.98 12.51 20.11
CA ALA A 469 -7.18 11.54 19.05
C ALA A 469 -8.68 11.28 18.81
N VAL A 470 -9.00 10.95 17.56
CA VAL A 470 -10.33 10.50 17.16
C VAL A 470 -10.23 9.09 16.62
N VAL A 471 -11.05 8.19 17.16
CA VAL A 471 -11.03 6.78 16.79
C VAL A 471 -12.15 6.44 15.81
N GLY A 472 -11.87 5.64 14.78
CA GLY A 472 -12.91 5.09 13.91
C GLY A 472 -13.82 4.11 14.67
N VAL A 473 -15.10 4.07 14.33
CA VAL A 473 -16.11 3.23 15.03
C VAL A 473 -15.72 1.75 15.16
N GLU A 474 -15.11 1.16 14.13
CA GLU A 474 -14.73 -0.26 14.15
C GLU A 474 -13.44 -0.51 14.92
N LEU A 475 -12.50 0.46 14.91
CA LEU A 475 -11.30 0.39 15.75
C LEU A 475 -11.63 0.57 17.24
N ALA A 476 -12.57 1.48 17.56
CA ALA A 476 -13.05 1.70 18.92
C ALA A 476 -13.63 0.41 19.52
N ASP A 477 -14.47 -0.29 18.75
CA ASP A 477 -15.04 -1.59 19.14
C ASP A 477 -13.96 -2.70 19.26
N ALA A 478 -12.90 -2.64 18.44
CA ALA A 478 -11.82 -3.63 18.45
C ALA A 478 -10.90 -3.47 19.67
N LEU A 479 -10.47 -2.25 19.98
CA LEU A 479 -9.61 -1.95 21.13
C LEU A 479 -10.41 -1.81 22.43
N GLY A 480 -11.73 -1.64 22.35
CA GLY A 480 -12.59 -1.43 23.52
C GLY A 480 -12.43 -0.05 24.16
N VAL A 481 -12.00 0.94 23.39
CA VAL A 481 -11.75 2.32 23.84
C VAL A 481 -12.88 3.27 23.43
N GLY A 482 -13.11 4.30 24.23
CA GLY A 482 -14.10 5.34 23.96
C GLY A 482 -13.61 6.73 24.37
N PRO A 483 -14.44 7.77 24.15
CA PRO A 483 -14.08 9.13 24.51
C PRO A 483 -13.79 9.29 26.01
N GLY A 484 -12.60 9.77 26.34
CA GLY A 484 -12.06 9.94 27.69
C GLY A 484 -10.97 8.95 28.07
N ASP A 485 -10.75 7.90 27.28
CA ASP A 485 -9.69 6.92 27.52
C ASP A 485 -8.35 7.42 26.97
N GLU A 486 -7.26 7.13 27.69
CA GLU A 486 -5.89 7.38 27.21
C GLU A 486 -5.36 6.10 26.54
N LEU A 487 -4.75 6.25 25.36
CA LEU A 487 -4.15 5.16 24.59
C LEU A 487 -2.65 5.41 24.34
N VAL A 488 -1.81 4.45 24.71
CA VAL A 488 -0.36 4.51 24.42
C VAL A 488 -0.18 4.14 22.96
N VAL A 489 0.62 4.93 22.26
CA VAL A 489 0.94 4.71 20.85
C VAL A 489 2.45 4.70 20.71
N GLY A 490 2.97 3.62 20.15
CA GLY A 490 4.39 3.51 19.82
C GLY A 490 4.72 4.13 18.47
N GLY A 491 6.01 4.33 18.22
CA GLY A 491 6.52 4.76 16.92
C GLY A 491 6.20 3.76 15.82
N SER A 492 6.19 4.19 14.57
CA SER A 492 5.90 3.34 13.40
C SER A 492 7.17 2.62 12.95
N THR A 493 8.10 3.33 12.32
CA THR A 493 9.35 2.77 11.76
C THR A 493 10.56 3.02 12.65
N ASP A 494 10.52 4.08 13.45
CA ASP A 494 11.55 4.43 14.44
C ASP A 494 10.99 4.29 15.85
N ALA A 495 11.90 4.15 16.82
CA ALA A 495 11.52 3.99 18.21
C ALA A 495 10.96 5.30 18.74
N ALA A 496 9.68 5.30 19.13
CA ALA A 496 9.04 6.43 19.77
C ALA A 496 7.96 5.95 20.74
N VAL A 497 7.62 6.80 21.71
CA VAL A 497 6.45 6.63 22.57
C VAL A 497 5.59 7.89 22.50
N GLY A 498 4.28 7.72 22.51
CA GLY A 498 3.29 8.78 22.63
C GLY A 498 2.11 8.32 23.47
N MET A 499 1.34 9.28 23.96
CA MET A 499 0.07 9.04 24.64
C MET A 499 -0.94 9.99 24.01
N VAL A 500 -2.09 9.45 23.62
CA VAL A 500 -3.19 10.26 23.10
C VAL A 500 -4.45 10.05 23.93
N THR A 501 -5.25 11.10 24.06
CA THR A 501 -6.57 11.02 24.67
C THR A 501 -7.60 10.86 23.57
N VAL A 502 -8.37 9.77 23.59
CA VAL A 502 -9.49 9.61 22.66
C VAL A 502 -10.57 10.61 23.04
N VAL A 503 -10.85 11.62 22.21
CA VAL A 503 -11.86 12.65 22.48
C VAL A 503 -13.17 12.44 21.70
N GLY A 504 -13.13 11.62 20.66
CA GLY A 504 -14.28 11.36 19.81
C GLY A 504 -14.20 10.07 18.99
N THR A 505 -15.35 9.64 18.50
CA THR A 505 -15.51 8.46 17.64
C THR A 505 -16.19 8.84 16.33
N VAL A 506 -15.61 8.46 15.18
CA VAL A 506 -16.10 8.84 13.83
C VAL A 506 -16.50 7.65 12.96
N GLU A 507 -17.49 7.88 12.10
CA GLU A 507 -17.96 6.97 11.07
C GLU A 507 -17.86 7.66 9.69
N THR A 508 -17.07 7.07 8.81
CA THR A 508 -16.86 7.48 7.41
C THR A 508 -17.54 6.52 6.42
N GLY A 509 -17.88 5.31 6.85
CA GLY A 509 -18.38 4.24 5.98
C GLY A 509 -17.30 3.66 5.06
N GLY A 510 -16.03 3.93 5.39
CA GLY A 510 -14.84 3.57 4.64
C GLY A 510 -13.71 3.10 5.56
N PHE A 511 -12.47 3.12 5.06
CA PHE A 511 -11.33 2.57 5.79
C PHE A 511 -10.94 3.33 7.05
N ALA A 512 -11.26 4.62 7.14
CA ALA A 512 -10.99 5.42 8.34
C ALA A 512 -11.78 4.93 9.57
N ASP A 513 -12.80 4.08 9.38
CA ASP A 513 -13.54 3.44 10.48
C ASP A 513 -12.65 2.45 11.27
N HIS A 514 -11.54 1.99 10.68
CA HIS A 514 -10.55 1.08 11.28
C HIS A 514 -9.26 1.79 11.68
N GLN A 515 -9.27 3.12 11.82
CA GLN A 515 -8.06 3.92 12.02
C GLN A 515 -8.18 4.80 13.26
N LEU A 516 -7.03 5.09 13.87
CA LEU A 516 -6.89 6.13 14.87
C LEU A 516 -6.39 7.39 14.17
N LEU A 517 -7.11 8.50 14.27
CA LEU A 517 -6.68 9.80 13.78
C LEU A 517 -5.99 10.58 14.89
N VAL A 518 -4.79 11.06 14.62
CA VAL A 518 -3.99 11.90 15.52
C VAL A 518 -3.55 13.17 14.78
N SER A 519 -3.09 14.17 15.54
CA SER A 519 -2.57 15.41 14.96
C SER A 519 -1.31 15.15 14.10
N LEU A 520 -1.01 16.05 13.16
CA LEU A 520 0.24 15.98 12.39
C LEU A 520 1.49 16.04 13.29
N PRO A 521 1.59 16.92 14.31
CA PRO A 521 2.72 16.91 15.24
C PRO A 521 2.92 15.56 15.93
N THR A 522 1.86 14.94 16.46
CA THR A 522 1.95 13.62 17.09
C THR A 522 2.35 12.56 16.09
N ALA A 523 1.81 12.58 14.88
CA ALA A 523 2.18 11.58 13.88
C ALA A 523 3.63 11.72 13.39
N ARG A 524 4.14 12.95 13.26
CA ARG A 524 5.55 13.19 12.91
C ARG A 524 6.48 12.61 13.96
N HIS A 525 6.19 12.88 15.24
CA HIS A 525 6.92 12.29 16.38
C HIS A 525 6.95 10.76 16.34
N LEU A 526 5.84 10.13 15.99
CA LEU A 526 5.74 8.67 15.89
C LEU A 526 6.34 8.10 14.58
N SER A 527 7.05 8.90 13.79
CA SER A 527 7.54 8.54 12.45
C SER A 527 8.99 8.98 12.22
N ALA A 528 9.54 8.57 11.08
CA ALA A 528 10.85 9.00 10.60
C ALA A 528 10.87 10.38 9.91
N LEU A 529 9.73 11.10 9.90
CA LEU A 529 9.56 12.33 9.13
C LEU A 529 10.09 13.54 9.90
N GLU A 530 10.89 14.36 9.22
CA GLU A 530 11.45 15.61 9.76
C GLU A 530 10.76 16.82 9.11
N GLY A 531 10.72 17.95 9.82
CA GLY A 531 10.14 19.19 9.30
C GLY A 531 8.63 19.10 9.03
N ASP A 532 8.17 19.78 7.98
CA ASP A 532 6.75 19.81 7.59
C ASP A 532 6.33 18.72 6.58
N ASP A 533 7.18 17.71 6.39
CA ASP A 533 6.90 16.61 5.47
C ASP A 533 5.72 15.73 5.95
N VAL A 534 4.99 15.20 4.97
CA VAL A 534 3.92 14.21 5.13
C VAL A 534 4.05 13.11 4.08
N ASN A 535 3.38 11.99 4.31
CA ASN A 535 3.45 10.85 3.40
C ASN A 535 2.68 11.09 2.10
N GLN A 536 1.53 11.73 2.19
CA GLN A 536 0.67 11.95 1.02
C GLN A 536 -0.25 13.15 1.21
N ILE A 537 -0.73 13.67 0.10
CA ILE A 537 -1.79 14.68 0.07
C ILE A 537 -2.99 14.12 -0.67
N ARG A 538 -4.07 13.85 0.07
CA ARG A 538 -5.29 13.26 -0.48
C ARG A 538 -6.26 14.35 -0.89
N THR A 539 -6.77 14.27 -2.12
CA THR A 539 -7.78 15.20 -2.64
C THR A 539 -9.13 14.53 -2.91
N ALA A 540 -10.21 15.31 -2.88
CA ALA A 540 -11.57 14.80 -3.08
C ALA A 540 -11.87 14.37 -4.54
N ALA A 541 -11.10 14.85 -5.52
CA ALA A 541 -11.26 14.50 -6.94
C ALA A 541 -9.93 14.65 -7.71
N ALA A 542 -9.74 13.81 -8.73
CA ALA A 542 -8.64 13.95 -9.69
C ALA A 542 -8.72 15.32 -10.37
N PRO A 543 -7.60 16.05 -10.51
CA PRO A 543 -7.55 17.21 -11.41
C PRO A 543 -8.05 16.79 -12.79
N ALA A 544 -8.87 17.61 -13.43
CA ALA A 544 -9.35 17.31 -14.77
C ALA A 544 -8.14 17.16 -15.71
N GLU A 545 -8.02 16.00 -16.36
CA GLU A 545 -7.07 15.80 -17.46
C GLU A 545 -7.48 16.74 -18.61
N ASP A 546 -6.90 17.94 -18.65
CA ASP A 546 -6.90 18.74 -19.87
C ASP A 546 -5.99 18.02 -20.88
N ALA A 547 -6.63 17.19 -21.70
CA ALA A 547 -6.06 16.25 -22.67
C ALA A 547 -5.30 16.89 -23.85
N ASP A 548 -4.79 18.11 -23.70
CA ASP A 548 -3.90 18.78 -24.66
C ASP A 548 -2.59 19.28 -23.99
N GLY A 549 -2.33 18.86 -22.73
CA GLY A 549 -1.18 19.28 -21.93
C GLY A 549 0.12 18.52 -22.21
N GLU A 550 1.23 19.25 -22.26
CA GLU A 550 2.51 18.80 -22.78
C GLU A 550 3.35 18.01 -21.77
N ALA A 551 3.83 16.83 -22.15
CA ALA A 551 4.48 15.86 -21.25
C ALA A 551 5.91 16.20 -20.79
N VAL A 552 6.53 17.27 -21.31
CA VAL A 552 7.91 17.70 -20.97
C VAL A 552 7.88 19.18 -20.60
N THR A 553 8.47 19.51 -19.46
CA THR A 553 8.46 20.86 -18.87
C THR A 553 9.84 21.51 -19.00
N VAL A 554 9.88 22.81 -19.32
CA VAL A 554 11.11 23.62 -19.30
C VAL A 554 11.27 24.17 -17.88
N VAL A 555 12.35 23.80 -17.21
CA VAL A 555 12.61 24.12 -15.79
C VAL A 555 13.44 25.39 -15.65
N ASP A 556 14.38 25.61 -16.57
CA ASP A 556 15.30 26.74 -16.51
C ASP A 556 15.80 27.12 -17.91
N VAL A 557 16.21 28.38 -18.07
CA VAL A 557 16.79 28.93 -19.31
C VAL A 557 17.95 29.85 -18.95
N ASP A 558 19.17 29.37 -19.21
CA ASP A 558 20.40 30.12 -19.08
C ASP A 558 20.81 30.75 -20.42
N GLY A 559 21.32 31.98 -20.35
CA GLY A 559 21.86 32.69 -21.50
C GLY A 559 22.94 33.69 -21.09
N PRO A 560 23.82 34.11 -22.02
CA PRO A 560 24.81 35.14 -21.75
C PRO A 560 24.12 36.47 -21.44
N ALA A 561 24.58 37.17 -20.39
CA ALA A 561 24.05 38.48 -20.02
C ALA A 561 24.36 39.58 -21.06
N HIS A 562 25.46 39.42 -21.82
CA HIS A 562 25.89 40.33 -22.88
C HIS A 562 26.41 39.58 -24.11
N VAL A 563 26.08 40.09 -25.30
CA VAL A 563 26.65 39.63 -26.58
C VAL A 563 26.88 40.82 -27.52
N ALA A 564 27.94 40.76 -28.36
CA ALA A 564 28.21 41.80 -29.34
C ALA A 564 27.27 41.69 -30.57
N PRO A 565 26.87 42.80 -31.21
CA PRO A 565 25.97 42.77 -32.35
C PRO A 565 26.51 41.90 -33.50
N GLY A 566 25.70 40.94 -33.97
CA GLY A 566 26.08 40.02 -35.05
C GLY A 566 26.76 38.74 -34.59
N GLU A 567 26.93 38.53 -33.28
CA GLU A 567 27.34 37.25 -32.70
C GLU A 567 26.12 36.39 -32.32
N SER A 568 26.32 35.08 -32.25
CA SER A 568 25.29 34.10 -31.88
C SER A 568 25.21 33.95 -30.36
N VAL A 569 24.00 34.02 -29.81
CA VAL A 569 23.67 33.71 -28.42
C VAL A 569 23.44 32.21 -28.29
N THR A 570 24.14 31.57 -27.36
CA THR A 570 23.84 30.19 -26.95
C THR A 570 22.92 30.24 -25.74
N ALA A 571 21.67 29.82 -25.92
CA ALA A 571 20.71 29.64 -24.84
C ALA A 571 20.68 28.17 -24.41
N GLU A 572 20.83 27.89 -23.13
CA GLU A 572 20.77 26.53 -22.57
C GLU A 572 19.49 26.38 -21.76
N ALA A 573 18.55 25.56 -22.24
CA ALA A 573 17.34 25.26 -21.50
C ALA A 573 17.46 23.91 -20.80
N THR A 574 17.15 23.87 -19.52
CA THR A 574 17.02 22.61 -18.78
C THR A 574 15.58 22.14 -18.85
N VAL A 575 15.37 20.93 -19.37
CA VAL A 575 14.04 20.32 -19.50
C VAL A 575 13.93 19.04 -18.71
N TRP A 576 12.71 18.74 -18.25
CA TRP A 576 12.40 17.56 -17.45
C TRP A 576 11.24 16.78 -18.06
N ASN A 577 11.41 15.47 -18.20
CA ASN A 577 10.32 14.55 -18.54
C ASN A 577 9.73 13.93 -17.27
N PRO A 578 8.60 14.41 -16.74
CA PRO A 578 7.95 13.80 -15.58
C PRO A 578 7.18 12.49 -15.89
N THR A 579 7.21 11.99 -17.13
CA THR A 579 6.44 10.81 -17.53
C THR A 579 7.29 9.53 -17.58
N ALA A 580 6.61 8.38 -17.46
CA ALA A 580 7.23 7.06 -17.47
C ALA A 580 7.54 6.51 -18.88
N GLU A 581 7.35 7.31 -19.93
CA GLU A 581 7.64 6.94 -21.32
C GLU A 581 8.73 7.86 -21.89
N ASP A 582 9.49 7.36 -22.87
CA ASP A 582 10.39 8.22 -23.65
C ASP A 582 9.53 9.26 -24.39
N VAL A 583 9.78 10.54 -24.11
CA VAL A 583 9.03 11.62 -24.77
C VAL A 583 9.94 12.30 -25.78
N GLU A 584 9.52 12.26 -27.05
CA GLU A 584 10.10 13.08 -28.10
C GLU A 584 9.36 14.42 -28.15
N ARG A 585 10.09 15.52 -27.91
CA ARG A 585 9.54 16.87 -27.76
C ARG A 585 10.31 17.86 -28.63
N THR A 586 9.60 18.69 -29.38
CA THR A 586 10.18 19.86 -30.04
C THR A 586 10.07 21.06 -29.12
N LEU A 587 11.21 21.61 -28.74
CA LEU A 587 11.32 22.83 -27.95
C LEU A 587 11.65 24.00 -28.89
N GLU A 588 11.08 25.16 -28.62
CA GLU A 588 11.30 26.38 -29.40
C GLU A 588 11.88 27.46 -28.49
N ALA A 589 12.98 28.06 -28.91
CA ALA A 589 13.63 29.18 -28.28
C ALA A 589 13.49 30.41 -29.19
N GLN A 590 13.20 31.57 -28.60
CA GLN A 590 13.02 32.84 -29.30
C GLN A 590 13.85 33.93 -28.66
N LEU A 591 14.53 34.75 -29.47
CA LEU A 591 15.25 35.94 -29.02
C LEU A 591 14.95 37.09 -30.00
N GLY A 592 14.04 37.98 -29.60
CA GLY A 592 13.50 39.00 -30.51
C GLY A 592 12.76 38.37 -31.70
N ASP A 593 13.20 38.66 -32.92
CA ASP A 593 12.61 38.13 -34.17
C ASP A 593 13.24 36.78 -34.63
N ASP A 594 14.30 36.30 -33.96
CA ASP A 594 14.98 35.05 -34.31
C ASP A 594 14.42 33.89 -33.50
N GLU A 595 14.21 32.74 -34.15
CA GLU A 595 13.59 31.55 -33.56
C GLU A 595 14.43 30.30 -33.90
N ALA A 596 14.68 29.45 -32.91
CA ALA A 596 15.39 28.19 -33.03
C ALA A 596 14.58 27.05 -32.41
N SER A 597 14.31 26.00 -33.18
CA SER A 597 13.57 24.82 -32.71
C SER A 597 14.48 23.60 -32.63
N ARG A 598 14.34 22.77 -31.59
CA ARG A 598 15.10 21.52 -31.43
C ARG A 598 14.22 20.39 -30.92
N THR A 599 14.20 19.28 -31.64
CA THR A 599 13.55 18.04 -31.16
C THR A 599 14.52 17.23 -30.32
N VAL A 600 14.09 16.84 -29.12
CA VAL A 600 14.87 16.09 -28.15
C VAL A 600 14.03 14.94 -27.62
N GLU A 601 14.61 13.76 -27.57
CA GLU A 601 14.07 12.60 -26.86
C GLU A 601 14.60 12.64 -25.42
N ILE A 602 13.70 12.61 -24.45
CA ILE A 602 14.04 12.75 -23.04
C ILE A 602 13.57 11.47 -22.34
N GLU A 603 14.49 10.78 -21.69
CA GLU A 603 14.21 9.53 -20.98
C GLU A 603 13.28 9.81 -19.77
N PRO A 604 12.56 8.79 -19.26
CA PRO A 604 11.69 8.95 -18.10
C PRO A 604 12.41 9.57 -16.90
N TYR A 605 11.82 10.60 -16.31
CA TYR A 605 12.34 11.35 -15.14
C TYR A 605 13.71 12.03 -15.35
N GLU A 606 14.22 12.08 -16.58
CA GLU A 606 15.51 12.67 -16.91
C GLU A 606 15.42 14.21 -16.92
N HIS A 607 16.42 14.86 -16.31
CA HIS A 607 16.73 16.27 -16.57
C HIS A 607 17.77 16.35 -17.68
N ARG A 608 17.47 17.13 -18.71
CA ARG A 608 18.33 17.26 -19.87
C ARG A 608 18.53 18.72 -20.27
N THR A 609 19.77 19.13 -20.46
CA THR A 609 20.09 20.46 -20.98
C THR A 609 20.09 20.45 -22.51
N VAL A 610 19.43 21.43 -23.09
CA VAL A 610 19.24 21.60 -24.53
C VAL A 610 19.72 22.99 -24.94
N ALA A 611 20.78 23.02 -25.75
CA ALA A 611 21.33 24.27 -26.27
C ALA A 611 20.64 24.71 -27.58
N PHE A 612 20.37 26.00 -27.70
CA PHE A 612 19.86 26.71 -28.88
C PHE A 612 20.86 27.78 -29.29
N GLU A 613 21.13 27.92 -30.59
CA GLU A 613 21.95 29.00 -31.14
C GLU A 613 21.01 30.00 -31.83
N LEU A 614 20.97 31.23 -31.33
CA LEU A 614 20.10 32.32 -31.77
C LEU A 614 20.95 33.49 -32.27
N ALA A 615 20.56 34.12 -33.37
CA ALA A 615 21.31 35.23 -33.96
C ALA A 615 20.82 36.59 -33.45
N THR A 616 21.76 37.47 -33.09
CA THR A 616 21.47 38.87 -32.75
C THR A 616 21.90 39.79 -33.88
N SER A 617 21.18 40.89 -34.12
CA SER A 617 21.50 41.77 -35.27
C SER A 617 21.48 43.27 -34.97
N VAL A 618 20.80 43.70 -33.91
CA VAL A 618 20.70 45.11 -33.53
C VAL A 618 21.09 45.25 -32.07
N ALA A 619 21.71 46.37 -31.71
CA ALA A 619 21.97 46.68 -30.31
C ALA A 619 20.66 47.06 -29.62
N ASP A 620 20.17 46.19 -28.73
CA ASP A 620 18.97 46.37 -27.94
C ASP A 620 18.97 45.39 -26.75
N GLU A 621 18.00 45.54 -25.86
CA GLU A 621 17.69 44.56 -24.81
C GLU A 621 16.65 43.57 -25.34
N TYR A 622 16.98 42.28 -25.32
CA TYR A 622 16.14 41.21 -25.85
C TYR A 622 15.66 40.29 -24.72
N GLU A 623 14.42 39.82 -24.83
CA GLU A 623 13.92 38.71 -24.02
C GLU A 623 14.16 37.38 -24.77
N LEU A 624 14.96 36.51 -24.17
CA LEU A 624 15.14 35.11 -24.53
C LEU A 624 13.99 34.30 -23.93
N THR A 625 13.18 33.64 -24.75
CA THR A 625 12.06 32.81 -24.30
C THR A 625 12.24 31.37 -24.75
N VAL A 626 12.06 30.39 -23.86
CA VAL A 626 11.99 28.96 -24.21
C VAL A 626 10.78 28.34 -23.49
N GLY A 627 9.74 27.97 -24.25
CA GLY A 627 8.46 27.61 -23.64
C GLY A 627 7.84 28.81 -22.91
N ASP A 628 7.54 28.65 -21.63
CA ASP A 628 6.98 29.70 -20.77
C ASP A 628 8.04 30.43 -19.92
N VAL A 629 9.32 30.06 -20.03
CA VAL A 629 10.43 30.62 -19.24
C VAL A 629 11.16 31.69 -20.04
N THR A 630 11.44 32.84 -19.41
CA THR A 630 12.08 34.01 -20.03
C THR A 630 13.36 34.46 -19.31
N SER A 631 14.36 34.93 -20.05
CA SER A 631 15.61 35.50 -19.55
C SER A 631 16.02 36.73 -20.38
N SER A 632 16.71 37.73 -19.80
CA SER A 632 17.09 38.96 -20.51
C SER A 632 18.52 38.90 -21.06
N VAL A 633 18.72 39.31 -22.32
CA VAL A 633 20.03 39.36 -22.99
C VAL A 633 20.26 40.76 -23.56
N VAL A 634 21.37 41.40 -23.17
CA VAL A 634 21.71 42.74 -23.67
C VAL A 634 22.69 42.64 -24.84
N VAL A 635 22.30 43.17 -26.01
CA VAL A 635 23.16 43.19 -27.20
C VAL A 635 23.74 44.59 -27.38
N ALA A 636 25.05 44.74 -27.24
CA ALA A 636 25.72 46.05 -27.34
C ALA A 636 27.17 45.93 -27.80
N ASP A 637 27.71 46.93 -28.51
CA ASP A 637 29.10 46.93 -29.01
C ASP A 637 30.17 46.83 -27.90
N ALA A 638 29.81 47.23 -26.68
CA ALA A 638 30.64 47.10 -25.49
C ALA A 638 29.78 46.65 -24.32
N ALA A 639 30.31 45.73 -23.51
CA ALA A 639 29.65 45.23 -22.33
C ALA A 639 29.16 46.39 -21.42
N PRO A 640 27.89 46.36 -20.99
CA PRO A 640 27.35 47.31 -20.03
C PRO A 640 28.23 47.42 -18.78
N LEU A 641 28.19 48.58 -18.13
CA LEU A 641 28.80 48.70 -16.80
C LEU A 641 27.96 47.91 -15.81
N GLU A 642 28.61 47.06 -15.02
CA GLU A 642 27.97 46.43 -13.88
C GLU A 642 27.61 47.50 -12.85
N SER A 643 26.53 47.29 -12.09
CA SER A 643 26.16 48.20 -11.02
C SER A 643 27.29 48.27 -9.99
N PRO A 644 27.84 49.46 -9.69
CA PRO A 644 28.94 49.57 -8.75
C PRO A 644 28.51 49.09 -7.36
N ALA A 645 29.31 48.23 -6.73
CA ALA A 645 29.10 47.76 -5.36
C ALA A 645 29.26 48.93 -4.36
N LEU A 646 28.17 49.68 -4.14
CA LEU A 646 28.12 50.83 -3.24
C LEU A 646 27.34 50.49 -1.96
N PRO A 647 27.81 50.92 -0.78
CA PRO A 647 27.07 50.75 0.46
C PRO A 647 25.85 51.68 0.49
N ALA A 648 24.76 51.25 1.12
CA ALA A 648 23.52 52.03 1.22
C ALA A 648 23.71 53.37 1.95
N SER A 649 24.66 53.44 2.89
CA SER A 649 24.99 54.68 3.61
C SER A 649 26.47 54.78 4.00
N GLY A 650 26.91 55.99 4.34
CA GLY A 650 28.27 56.23 4.81
C GLY A 650 28.46 57.55 5.56
N PRO A 651 29.51 57.66 6.41
CA PRO A 651 29.76 58.87 7.17
C PRO A 651 30.34 60.00 6.30
N PRO A 652 30.07 61.29 6.63
CA PRO A 652 30.56 62.42 5.85
C PRO A 652 32.09 62.46 5.76
N GLY A 653 32.61 62.71 4.56
CA GLY A 653 34.05 62.81 4.31
C GLY A 653 34.81 61.48 4.34
N ALA A 654 34.13 60.33 4.39
CA ALA A 654 34.78 59.03 4.28
C ALA A 654 35.25 58.76 2.84
N SER A 655 36.39 58.07 2.69
CA SER A 655 36.93 57.66 1.40
C SER A 655 36.42 56.28 1.02
N LEU A 656 35.88 56.16 -0.19
CA LEU A 656 35.29 54.98 -0.80
C LEU A 656 36.10 54.59 -2.04
N SER A 657 36.46 53.33 -2.17
CA SER A 657 36.98 52.70 -3.38
C SER A 657 35.81 52.13 -4.16
N VAL A 658 35.58 52.64 -5.36
CA VAL A 658 34.51 52.21 -6.26
C VAL A 658 35.12 51.42 -7.40
N PRO A 659 35.03 50.08 -7.41
CA PRO A 659 35.37 49.29 -8.58
C PRO A 659 34.35 49.58 -9.69
N VAL A 660 34.83 49.69 -10.93
CA VAL A 660 34.01 49.86 -12.12
C VAL A 660 34.38 48.75 -13.08
N GLU A 661 33.44 47.82 -13.24
CA GLU A 661 33.61 46.61 -14.03
C GLU A 661 32.51 46.55 -15.10
N THR A 662 32.73 45.76 -16.14
CA THR A 662 31.67 45.38 -17.08
C THR A 662 30.85 44.22 -16.49
N ILE A 663 29.67 43.96 -17.03
CA ILE A 663 28.84 42.81 -16.65
C ILE A 663 29.54 41.44 -16.83
N ASP A 664 30.65 41.40 -17.58
CA ASP A 664 31.50 40.22 -17.76
C ASP A 664 32.67 40.16 -16.76
N GLY A 665 32.73 41.09 -15.79
CA GLY A 665 33.76 41.19 -14.75
C GLY A 665 35.08 41.81 -15.21
N GLU A 666 35.10 42.55 -16.34
CA GLU A 666 36.33 43.20 -16.82
C GLU A 666 36.51 44.61 -16.21
N PRO A 667 37.68 44.95 -15.63
CA PRO A 667 37.91 46.26 -15.03
C PRO A 667 37.98 47.37 -16.08
N VAL A 668 37.22 48.45 -15.86
CA VAL A 668 37.10 49.58 -16.80
C VAL A 668 37.98 50.74 -16.37
N SER A 669 39.08 50.97 -17.09
CA SER A 669 39.99 52.10 -16.85
C SER A 669 39.45 53.44 -17.40
N ASN A 670 39.83 54.56 -16.76
CA ASN A 670 39.41 55.93 -17.11
C ASN A 670 37.89 56.18 -17.06
N ALA A 671 37.14 55.39 -16.29
CA ALA A 671 35.75 55.66 -15.97
C ALA A 671 35.67 56.80 -14.96
N THR A 672 34.73 57.72 -15.16
CA THR A 672 34.47 58.85 -14.26
C THR A 672 33.44 58.44 -13.22
N VAL A 673 33.83 58.39 -11.95
CA VAL A 673 32.92 58.18 -10.81
C VAL A 673 32.63 59.53 -10.17
N ARG A 674 31.35 59.88 -10.02
CA ARG A 674 30.89 61.15 -9.44
C ARG A 674 29.93 60.87 -8.29
N VAL A 675 30.15 61.51 -7.14
CA VAL A 675 29.23 61.48 -5.99
C VAL A 675 28.98 62.91 -5.53
N GLY A 676 27.76 63.41 -5.69
CA GLY A 676 27.45 64.82 -5.44
C GLY A 676 28.31 65.73 -6.33
N ASN A 677 29.12 66.63 -5.74
CA ASN A 677 30.04 67.50 -6.48
C ASN A 677 31.49 66.98 -6.57
N ARG A 678 31.75 65.76 -6.10
CA ARG A 678 33.07 65.13 -6.14
C ARG A 678 33.15 64.20 -7.35
N THR A 679 34.33 64.12 -7.95
CA THR A 679 34.59 63.30 -9.14
C THR A 679 35.99 62.69 -9.05
N ALA A 680 36.12 61.43 -9.43
CA ALA A 680 37.36 60.66 -9.50
C ALA A 680 37.38 59.83 -10.79
N GLU A 681 38.55 59.45 -11.26
CA GLU A 681 38.73 58.56 -12.43
C GLU A 681 39.31 57.22 -11.99
N THR A 682 38.91 56.13 -12.64
CA THR A 682 39.42 54.79 -12.34
C THR A 682 40.84 54.58 -12.88
N GLY A 683 41.64 53.83 -12.12
CA GLY A 683 42.99 53.42 -12.51
C GLY A 683 43.02 52.30 -13.56
N ALA A 684 44.21 51.75 -13.80
CA ALA A 684 44.38 50.58 -14.69
C ALA A 684 43.77 49.29 -14.12
N ASP A 685 43.50 49.28 -12.83
CA ASP A 685 42.81 48.26 -12.04
C ASP A 685 41.28 48.46 -12.00
N GLY A 686 40.74 49.48 -12.68
CA GLY A 686 39.30 49.73 -12.74
C GLY A 686 38.70 50.35 -11.47
N VAL A 687 39.54 50.73 -10.48
CA VAL A 687 39.06 51.25 -9.19
C VAL A 687 39.26 52.77 -9.10
N ALA A 688 38.24 53.50 -8.61
CA ALA A 688 38.31 54.93 -8.32
C ALA A 688 38.14 55.21 -6.82
N GLY A 689 39.07 55.96 -6.22
CA GLY A 689 38.94 56.46 -4.85
C GLY A 689 38.19 57.79 -4.81
N ILE A 690 37.02 57.83 -4.17
CA ILE A 690 36.18 59.04 -4.03
C ILE A 690 35.86 59.35 -2.56
N GLU A 691 35.87 60.62 -2.18
CA GLU A 691 35.45 61.07 -0.85
C GLU A 691 33.96 61.43 -0.84
N LEU A 692 33.22 60.94 0.15
CA LEU A 692 31.81 61.29 0.34
C LEU A 692 31.65 62.78 0.71
N PRO A 693 30.58 63.45 0.26
CA PRO A 693 30.26 64.83 0.63
C PRO A 693 30.27 65.08 2.15
N ALA A 694 30.63 66.30 2.56
CA ALA A 694 30.72 66.67 3.99
C ALA A 694 29.35 66.99 4.60
N ASP A 695 28.38 67.39 3.78
CA ASP A 695 27.03 67.72 4.20
C ASP A 695 26.15 66.45 4.21
N PRO A 696 25.41 66.15 5.28
CA PRO A 696 24.47 65.03 5.29
C PRO A 696 23.36 65.18 4.24
N GLY A 697 23.00 64.09 3.59
CA GLY A 697 21.99 64.06 2.53
C GLY A 697 22.10 62.79 1.68
N THR A 698 21.10 62.54 0.84
CA THR A 698 21.18 61.49 -0.19
C THR A 698 21.83 62.09 -1.43
N TYR A 699 22.89 61.44 -1.91
CA TYR A 699 23.63 61.87 -3.09
C TYR A 699 23.51 60.82 -4.18
N GLU A 700 23.36 61.30 -5.40
CA GLU A 700 23.46 60.49 -6.60
C GLU A 700 24.94 60.18 -6.88
N ALA A 701 25.22 58.90 -7.10
CA ALA A 701 26.51 58.34 -7.46
C ALA A 701 26.44 57.87 -8.91
N THR A 702 27.14 58.54 -9.81
CA THR A 702 27.11 58.25 -11.25
C THR A 702 28.47 57.72 -11.68
N VAL A 703 28.49 56.59 -12.37
CA VAL A 703 29.68 56.01 -13.00
C VAL A 703 29.52 56.11 -14.50
N ARG A 704 30.48 56.72 -15.19
CA ARG A 704 30.41 56.96 -16.63
C ARG A 704 31.70 56.54 -17.33
N ALA A 705 31.58 55.68 -18.34
CA ALA A 705 32.69 55.23 -19.18
C ALA A 705 32.31 55.35 -20.66
N GLY A 706 32.83 56.37 -21.34
CA GLY A 706 32.44 56.66 -22.73
C GLY A 706 30.97 57.10 -22.79
N GLU A 707 30.13 56.37 -23.51
CA GLU A 707 28.67 56.60 -23.59
C GLU A 707 27.86 55.79 -22.57
N ARG A 708 28.49 54.84 -21.87
CA ARG A 708 27.87 54.03 -20.81
C ARG A 708 27.83 54.81 -19.50
N GLU A 709 26.67 54.80 -18.84
CA GLU A 709 26.45 55.49 -17.58
C GLU A 709 25.56 54.62 -16.67
N HIS A 710 25.97 54.45 -15.42
CA HIS A 710 25.18 53.79 -14.38
C HIS A 710 25.00 54.75 -13.21
N THR A 711 23.81 54.76 -12.61
CA THR A 711 23.47 55.67 -11.52
C THR A 711 22.98 54.88 -10.32
N ALA A 712 23.50 55.23 -9.15
CA ALA A 712 23.12 54.70 -7.86
C ALA A 712 22.91 55.85 -6.87
N SER A 713 22.43 55.56 -5.67
CA SER A 713 22.29 56.57 -4.61
C SER A 713 22.97 56.11 -3.34
N ILE A 714 23.58 57.06 -2.61
CA ILE A 714 24.21 56.80 -1.32
C ILE A 714 23.75 57.84 -0.30
N ARG A 715 23.34 57.38 0.88
CA ARG A 715 22.94 58.25 1.99
C ARG A 715 24.16 58.62 2.83
N VAL A 716 24.46 59.91 2.91
CA VAL A 716 25.50 60.43 3.81
C VAL A 716 24.87 60.91 5.10
N ALA A 717 25.20 60.30 6.24
CA ALA A 717 24.63 60.65 7.54
C ALA A 717 25.69 60.55 8.65
N ARG A 718 25.60 61.40 9.69
CA ARG A 718 26.62 61.48 10.75
C ARG A 718 26.66 60.25 11.66
N ASP A 719 25.54 59.55 11.70
CA ASP A 719 25.26 58.31 12.40
C ASP A 719 25.38 57.07 11.50
N ALA A 720 25.80 57.23 10.24
CA ALA A 720 26.04 56.10 9.35
C ALA A 720 27.35 55.38 9.68
N ASP A 721 27.29 54.06 9.79
CA ASP A 721 28.46 53.20 9.93
C ASP A 721 29.13 52.95 8.57
N ARG A 722 30.29 52.31 8.60
CA ARG A 722 31.01 51.89 7.40
C ARG A 722 30.74 50.42 7.15
N ASP A 723 29.53 50.13 6.70
CA ASP A 723 29.07 48.78 6.38
C ASP A 723 29.64 48.33 5.01
N PRO A 724 29.81 47.02 4.77
CA PRO A 724 30.25 46.50 3.47
C PRO A 724 29.18 46.75 2.39
N ALA A 725 29.61 46.87 1.14
CA ALA A 725 28.69 46.79 0.01
C ALA A 725 28.26 45.32 -0.15
N THR A 726 26.95 45.09 -0.29
CA THR A 726 26.35 43.75 -0.22
C THR A 726 25.45 43.52 -1.42
N SER A 727 25.59 42.37 -2.08
CA SER A 727 24.68 41.86 -3.12
C SER A 727 24.25 40.43 -2.79
N VAL A 728 23.06 40.04 -3.24
CA VAL A 728 22.49 38.70 -3.01
C VAL A 728 21.97 38.16 -4.34
N SER A 729 22.42 36.98 -4.71
CA SER A 729 21.89 36.22 -5.84
C SER A 729 21.30 34.89 -5.38
N ILE A 730 20.31 34.39 -6.11
CA ILE A 730 19.61 33.14 -5.82
C ILE A 730 19.78 32.22 -7.02
N SER A 731 20.16 30.97 -6.76
CA SER A 731 20.36 29.95 -7.79
C SER A 731 19.56 28.68 -7.45
N PRO A 732 18.72 28.17 -8.36
CA PRO A 732 18.30 28.80 -9.62
C PRO A 732 17.50 30.09 -9.37
N SER A 733 17.44 30.99 -10.36
CA SER A 733 16.76 32.30 -10.24
C SER A 733 15.24 32.17 -10.13
N SER A 734 14.68 31.10 -10.69
CA SER A 734 13.26 30.71 -10.61
C SER A 734 13.15 29.26 -10.12
N PRO A 735 13.31 28.99 -8.81
CA PRO A 735 13.27 27.64 -8.29
C PRO A 735 11.88 27.00 -8.45
N SER A 736 11.86 25.71 -8.76
CA SER A 736 10.62 24.92 -8.68
C SER A 736 10.27 24.62 -7.22
N VAL A 737 9.03 24.22 -6.96
CA VAL A 737 8.56 23.80 -5.62
C VAL A 737 9.38 22.66 -4.97
N HIS A 738 10.20 21.95 -5.75
CA HIS A 738 11.04 20.85 -5.28
C HIS A 738 12.52 21.24 -5.15
N ALA A 739 12.94 22.34 -5.77
CA ALA A 739 14.32 22.82 -5.69
C ALA A 739 14.57 23.46 -4.30
N GLN A 740 15.74 23.18 -3.72
CA GLN A 740 16.26 23.91 -2.56
C GLN A 740 17.19 25.01 -3.10
N PRO A 741 16.72 26.27 -3.20
CA PRO A 741 17.54 27.32 -3.78
C PRO A 741 18.72 27.65 -2.88
N THR A 742 19.83 28.06 -3.48
CA THR A 742 21.02 28.54 -2.75
C THR A 742 21.10 30.06 -2.88
N ALA A 743 21.16 30.77 -1.75
CA ALA A 743 21.44 32.19 -1.71
C ALA A 743 22.94 32.42 -1.59
N ALA A 744 23.54 33.15 -2.53
CA ALA A 744 24.92 33.60 -2.49
C ALA A 744 24.97 35.09 -2.14
N VAL A 745 25.55 35.41 -0.99
CA VAL A 745 25.78 36.77 -0.50
C VAL A 745 27.22 37.16 -0.78
N GLU A 746 27.41 38.18 -1.60
CA GLU A 746 28.72 38.77 -1.85
C GLU A 746 28.88 40.04 -1.02
N LEU A 747 30.00 40.13 -0.30
CA LEU A 747 30.34 41.22 0.60
C LEU A 747 31.67 41.81 0.17
N VAL A 748 31.66 43.09 -0.17
CA VAL A 748 32.84 43.85 -0.58
C VAL A 748 33.11 44.93 0.45
N ASN A 749 34.39 45.14 0.83
CA ASN A 749 34.78 46.30 1.64
C ASN A 749 35.24 47.46 0.75
N PRO A 750 34.38 48.45 0.49
CA PRO A 750 34.73 49.60 -0.34
C PRO A 750 35.49 50.68 0.46
N TRP A 751 35.79 50.49 1.75
CA TRP A 751 36.41 51.50 2.58
C TRP A 751 37.93 51.40 2.58
N ASN A 752 38.61 52.53 2.77
CA ASN A 752 40.08 52.57 2.88
C ASN A 752 40.65 51.99 4.21
N ARG A 753 39.85 51.24 4.97
CA ARG A 753 40.21 50.61 6.24
C ARG A 753 39.46 49.28 6.38
N SER A 754 39.98 48.39 7.22
CA SER A 754 39.29 47.13 7.51
C SER A 754 37.94 47.39 8.18
N VAL A 755 36.96 46.56 7.83
CA VAL A 755 35.59 46.59 8.35
C VAL A 755 35.26 45.23 8.94
N GLU A 756 34.72 45.24 10.15
CA GLU A 756 34.19 44.05 10.82
C GLU A 756 32.69 44.28 11.01
N SER A 757 31.86 43.39 10.47
CA SER A 757 30.40 43.56 10.47
C SER A 757 29.71 42.22 10.78
N PRO A 758 28.76 42.21 11.74
CA PRO A 758 27.85 41.09 11.90
C PRO A 758 26.85 41.12 10.75
N ILE A 759 26.73 40.01 10.04
CA ILE A 759 25.83 39.80 8.91
C ILE A 759 24.82 38.73 9.31
N GLU A 760 23.55 39.03 9.12
CA GLU A 760 22.44 38.13 9.31
C GLU A 760 21.74 37.95 7.95
N LEU A 761 21.69 36.72 7.46
CA LEU A 761 20.79 36.39 6.37
C LEU A 761 19.43 36.04 6.96
N ALA A 762 18.38 36.72 6.49
CA ALA A 762 16.99 36.46 6.84
C ALA A 762 16.20 36.17 5.56
N GLY A 763 15.81 34.92 5.37
CA GLY A 763 14.93 34.45 4.30
C GLY A 763 14.17 33.22 4.79
N ALA A 764 13.00 32.93 4.21
CA ALA A 764 12.04 31.92 4.66
C ALA A 764 12.62 30.78 5.54
N GLU A 765 12.45 30.93 6.86
CA GLU A 765 12.91 30.03 7.94
C GLU A 765 14.44 29.85 8.11
N ALA A 766 15.28 30.35 7.21
CA ALA A 766 16.73 30.40 7.36
C ALA A 766 17.16 31.72 8.06
N SER A 767 17.73 31.59 9.26
CA SER A 767 18.45 32.67 9.94
C SER A 767 19.88 32.23 10.23
N GLU A 768 20.84 32.79 9.47
CA GLU A 768 22.27 32.53 9.70
C GLU A 768 22.95 33.84 10.10
N ARG A 769 23.56 33.86 11.29
CA ARG A 769 24.32 35.00 11.81
C ARG A 769 25.80 34.70 11.80
N THR A 770 26.59 35.56 11.15
CA THR A 770 28.05 35.43 11.09
C THR A 770 28.73 36.79 11.20
N THR A 771 29.96 36.83 11.69
CA THR A 771 30.76 38.07 11.71
C THR A 771 31.84 37.97 10.64
N VAL A 772 31.88 38.96 9.74
CA VAL A 772 32.84 39.02 8.65
C VAL A 772 33.80 40.18 8.88
N ALA A 773 35.10 39.91 8.81
CA ALA A 773 36.17 40.90 8.81
C ALA A 773 36.78 40.98 7.40
N LEU A 774 36.78 42.17 6.81
CA LEU A 774 37.24 42.43 5.45
C LEU A 774 38.32 43.52 5.47
N GLU A 775 39.47 43.27 4.87
CA GLU A 775 40.52 44.25 4.59
C GLU A 775 40.08 45.24 3.49
N PRO A 776 40.75 46.41 3.33
CA PRO A 776 40.39 47.37 2.29
C PRO A 776 40.40 46.75 0.88
N GLY A 777 39.26 46.77 0.19
CA GLY A 777 39.10 46.18 -1.14
C GLY A 777 38.97 44.66 -1.17
N GLU A 778 38.84 43.99 -0.02
CA GLU A 778 38.59 42.55 0.04
C GLU A 778 37.12 42.23 -0.28
N THR A 779 36.93 41.15 -1.05
CA THR A 779 35.63 40.57 -1.41
C THR A 779 35.54 39.16 -0.84
N THR A 780 34.38 38.81 -0.28
CA THR A 780 34.08 37.43 0.16
C THR A 780 32.66 37.04 -0.25
N THR A 781 32.45 35.77 -0.55
CA THR A 781 31.13 35.21 -0.89
C THR A 781 30.74 34.18 0.15
N ARG A 782 29.49 34.24 0.60
CA ARG A 782 28.88 33.28 1.53
C ARG A 782 27.66 32.67 0.88
N THR A 783 27.56 31.35 0.91
CA THR A 783 26.43 30.61 0.36
C THR A 783 25.65 29.97 1.48
N THR A 784 24.33 30.07 1.46
CA THR A 784 23.45 29.30 2.33
C THR A 784 22.34 28.64 1.51
N THR A 785 21.90 27.46 1.93
CA THR A 785 20.77 26.76 1.32
C THR A 785 19.49 27.25 1.97
N LEU A 786 18.54 27.69 1.16
CA LEU A 786 17.21 28.11 1.61
C LEU A 786 16.28 26.91 1.70
N SER A 787 15.27 27.02 2.55
CA SER A 787 14.17 26.05 2.61
C SER A 787 13.36 26.06 1.30
N ARG A 788 12.69 24.94 1.01
CA ARG A 788 11.74 24.87 -0.11
C ARG A 788 10.58 25.80 0.19
N GLN A 789 10.07 26.47 -0.83
CA GLN A 789 9.00 27.46 -0.69
C GLN A 789 7.79 27.09 -1.56
N PRO A 790 6.57 27.46 -1.15
CA PRO A 790 5.38 27.27 -1.98
C PRO A 790 5.40 28.19 -3.21
N PRO A 791 4.61 27.90 -4.26
CA PRO A 791 4.50 28.76 -5.44
C PRO A 791 4.17 30.21 -5.07
N GLY A 792 4.87 31.16 -5.70
CA GLY A 792 4.69 32.60 -5.48
C GLY A 792 5.98 33.37 -5.22
N ASN A 793 5.85 34.66 -4.90
CA ASN A 793 7.00 35.55 -4.72
C ASN A 793 7.50 35.54 -3.28
N HIS A 794 8.80 35.35 -3.13
CA HIS A 794 9.53 35.28 -1.87
C HIS A 794 10.69 36.27 -1.86
N SER A 795 11.16 36.64 -0.66
CA SER A 795 12.27 37.58 -0.52
C SER A 795 13.32 37.08 0.45
N VAL A 796 14.58 37.36 0.14
CA VAL A 796 15.73 37.12 1.00
C VAL A 796 16.38 38.47 1.30
N ALA A 797 16.61 38.75 2.58
CA ALA A 797 17.26 39.97 3.04
C ALA A 797 18.58 39.65 3.76
N VAL A 798 19.59 40.49 3.54
CA VAL A 798 20.81 40.52 4.36
C VAL A 798 20.72 41.73 5.26
N ALA A 799 20.95 41.56 6.55
CA ALA A 799 20.90 42.62 7.55
C ALA A 799 22.14 42.64 8.45
N THR A 800 22.34 43.78 9.12
CA THR A 800 23.31 43.94 10.21
C THR A 800 22.62 44.65 11.38
N GLY A 801 22.29 43.88 12.43
CA GLY A 801 21.36 44.34 13.47
C GLY A 801 20.01 44.73 12.87
N ASP A 802 19.49 45.90 13.22
CA ASP A 802 18.19 46.40 12.73
C ASP A 802 18.22 47.02 11.31
N ARG A 803 19.33 46.88 10.58
CA ARG A 803 19.55 47.56 9.29
C ARG A 803 19.70 46.56 8.15
N THR A 804 18.82 46.65 7.15
CA THR A 804 18.93 45.85 5.92
C THR A 804 20.02 46.39 5.00
N LEU A 805 20.95 45.53 4.60
CA LEU A 805 22.05 45.81 3.68
C LEU A 805 21.66 45.54 2.21
N ALA A 806 20.95 44.45 1.95
CA ALA A 806 20.47 44.06 0.62
C ALA A 806 19.17 43.22 0.72
N THR A 807 18.36 43.25 -0.33
CA THR A 807 17.16 42.40 -0.46
C THR A 807 17.01 41.96 -1.91
N THR A 808 16.73 40.68 -2.12
CA THR A 808 16.46 40.08 -3.43
C THR A 808 15.13 39.34 -3.37
N GLU A 809 14.29 39.52 -4.39
CA GLU A 809 13.04 38.77 -4.56
C GLU A 809 13.26 37.64 -5.58
N TYR A 810 12.58 36.52 -5.39
CA TYR A 810 12.54 35.40 -6.33
C TYR A 810 11.12 34.82 -6.40
N GLU A 811 10.75 34.30 -7.57
CA GLU A 811 9.46 33.65 -7.79
C GLU A 811 9.65 32.14 -7.83
N VAL A 812 8.90 31.43 -6.99
CA VAL A 812 8.84 29.97 -7.05
C VAL A 812 7.76 29.57 -8.04
N VAL A 813 8.17 28.89 -9.09
CA VAL A 813 7.25 28.44 -10.14
C VAL A 813 6.57 27.15 -9.70
N GLY A 814 5.24 27.20 -9.57
CA GLY A 814 4.38 26.04 -9.34
C GLY A 814 3.55 25.76 -10.59
N ASP A 815 3.85 24.67 -11.27
CA ASP A 815 3.17 24.34 -12.53
C ASP A 815 2.02 23.33 -12.27
N ASP A 816 0.80 23.65 -12.72
CA ASP A 816 -0.40 22.77 -12.64
C ASP A 816 -0.21 21.42 -13.36
N ARG A 817 0.82 21.34 -14.21
CA ARG A 817 1.18 20.18 -15.05
C ARG A 817 2.04 19.14 -14.33
N VAL A 818 2.91 19.57 -13.42
CA VAL A 818 3.71 18.67 -12.57
C VAL A 818 2.80 17.88 -11.62
N VAL A 819 1.71 18.51 -11.17
CA VAL A 819 0.64 17.92 -10.36
C VAL A 819 -0.11 16.78 -11.08
N SER A 820 -0.35 16.94 -12.38
CA SER A 820 -1.10 15.97 -13.20
C SER A 820 -0.21 14.83 -13.70
N ALA A 821 1.09 15.09 -13.94
CA ALA A 821 2.08 14.05 -14.20
C ALA A 821 2.42 13.22 -12.94
N LEU A 822 2.49 13.85 -11.77
CA LEU A 822 2.68 13.17 -10.47
C LEU A 822 1.47 12.33 -10.06
N ALA A 823 0.25 12.72 -10.44
CA ALA A 823 -0.95 11.89 -10.25
C ALA A 823 -0.94 10.60 -11.11
N ALA A 824 -0.11 10.54 -12.15
CA ALA A 824 0.02 9.38 -13.05
C ALA A 824 1.25 8.50 -12.76
N SER A 825 2.27 9.01 -12.06
CA SER A 825 3.57 8.36 -11.89
C SER A 825 3.73 7.51 -10.62
N GLY A 826 2.69 7.35 -9.79
CA GLY A 826 2.72 6.57 -8.54
C GLY A 826 2.94 5.05 -8.67
N HIS A 827 3.56 4.59 -9.76
CA HIS A 827 4.02 3.23 -9.98
C HIS A 827 5.45 3.36 -10.50
N HIS A 828 6.50 3.08 -9.71
CA HIS A 828 7.75 2.37 -10.08
C HIS A 828 8.73 2.37 -8.88
N ARG A 829 9.66 1.41 -8.86
CA ARG A 829 10.45 0.94 -7.68
C ARG A 829 11.79 1.67 -7.54
N ALA A 830 12.20 1.91 -6.29
CA ALA A 830 13.60 2.10 -5.89
C ALA A 830 14.06 0.93 -4.99
N ASP A 831 15.33 0.91 -4.56
CA ASP A 831 16.01 -0.25 -3.93
C ASP A 831 16.52 0.13 -2.53
N GLY A 832 15.75 -0.23 -1.49
CA GLY A 832 16.06 -0.02 -0.08
C GLY A 832 15.81 -1.28 0.77
N GLY A 833 16.53 -1.42 1.90
CA GLY A 833 16.60 -2.67 2.68
C GLY A 833 15.32 -3.08 3.43
N ILE A 834 14.59 -2.14 4.02
CA ILE A 834 13.27 -2.38 4.64
C ILE A 834 12.16 -2.38 3.58
N GLU A 835 12.30 -1.53 2.56
CA GLU A 835 11.47 -1.45 1.34
C GLU A 835 11.34 -2.81 0.62
N THR A 836 12.45 -3.54 0.52
CA THR A 836 12.51 -4.88 -0.07
C THR A 836 11.64 -5.89 0.72
N ALA A 837 11.54 -5.76 2.04
CA ALA A 837 10.82 -6.70 2.89
C ALA A 837 9.30 -6.59 2.72
N ILE A 838 8.78 -5.35 2.65
CA ILE A 838 7.36 -5.07 2.42
C ILE A 838 6.97 -5.47 0.99
N GLU A 839 7.80 -5.16 -0.01
CA GLU A 839 7.51 -5.53 -1.40
C GLU A 839 7.43 -7.05 -1.58
N TYR A 840 8.38 -7.80 -1.00
CA TYR A 840 8.32 -9.26 -1.00
C TYR A 840 7.11 -9.78 -0.21
N ALA A 841 6.72 -9.16 0.90
CA ALA A 841 5.54 -9.57 1.67
C ALA A 841 4.25 -9.44 0.84
N VAL A 842 4.04 -8.30 0.17
CA VAL A 842 2.88 -8.07 -0.69
C VAL A 842 2.91 -8.97 -1.94
N GLY A 843 4.07 -9.09 -2.60
CA GLY A 843 4.23 -9.97 -3.76
C GLY A 843 3.99 -11.44 -3.41
N ASN A 844 4.47 -11.91 -2.26
CA ASN A 844 4.18 -13.25 -1.74
C ASN A 844 2.68 -13.47 -1.50
N LEU A 845 1.95 -12.47 -0.97
CA LEU A 845 0.50 -12.54 -0.80
C LEU A 845 -0.20 -12.65 -2.15
N GLN A 846 0.18 -11.85 -3.15
CA GLN A 846 -0.40 -11.95 -4.50
C GLN A 846 -0.16 -13.33 -5.13
N VAL A 847 1.06 -13.87 -5.00
CA VAL A 847 1.41 -15.23 -5.46
C VAL A 847 0.55 -16.28 -4.76
N LEU A 848 0.42 -16.19 -3.43
CA LEU A 848 -0.42 -17.06 -2.60
C LEU A 848 -1.88 -17.05 -3.09
N LEU A 849 -2.48 -15.87 -3.19
CA LEU A 849 -3.89 -15.68 -3.56
C LEU A 849 -4.16 -16.11 -5.02
N GLY A 850 -3.25 -15.80 -5.93
CA GLY A 850 -3.30 -16.22 -7.33
C GLY A 850 -3.20 -17.74 -7.48
N ALA A 851 -2.24 -18.37 -6.78
CA ALA A 851 -2.07 -19.81 -6.78
C ALA A 851 -3.28 -20.56 -6.18
N LEU A 852 -3.86 -20.05 -5.08
CA LEU A 852 -5.08 -20.60 -4.48
C LEU A 852 -6.27 -20.54 -5.45
N THR A 853 -6.44 -19.40 -6.13
CA THR A 853 -7.50 -19.20 -7.13
C THR A 853 -7.33 -20.15 -8.32
N ALA A 854 -6.10 -20.32 -8.82
CA ALA A 854 -5.78 -21.25 -9.90
C ALA A 854 -6.03 -22.71 -9.50
N LEU A 855 -5.58 -23.13 -8.32
CA LEU A 855 -5.83 -24.47 -7.77
C LEU A 855 -7.33 -24.74 -7.62
N ALA A 856 -8.09 -23.76 -7.12
CA ALA A 856 -9.54 -23.87 -6.98
C ALA A 856 -10.23 -24.03 -8.34
N ALA A 857 -9.84 -23.23 -9.34
CA ALA A 857 -10.37 -23.31 -10.69
C ALA A 857 -10.09 -24.69 -11.34
N VAL A 858 -8.85 -25.18 -11.28
CA VAL A 858 -8.46 -26.50 -11.79
C VAL A 858 -9.26 -27.62 -11.12
N THR A 859 -9.44 -27.51 -9.80
CA THR A 859 -10.21 -28.47 -9.02
C THR A 859 -11.67 -28.49 -9.41
N VAL A 860 -12.29 -27.31 -9.59
CA VAL A 860 -13.68 -27.21 -10.06
C VAL A 860 -13.83 -27.80 -11.46
N VAL A 861 -12.94 -27.47 -12.40
CA VAL A 861 -13.01 -27.98 -13.77
C VAL A 861 -12.93 -29.50 -13.77
N GLY A 862 -11.98 -30.09 -13.05
CA GLY A 862 -11.83 -31.54 -13.01
C GLY A 862 -12.92 -32.26 -12.22
N ALA A 863 -13.37 -31.72 -11.08
CA ALA A 863 -14.44 -32.32 -10.29
C ALA A 863 -15.80 -32.25 -11.02
N THR A 864 -16.14 -31.09 -11.57
CA THR A 864 -17.37 -30.86 -12.32
C THR A 864 -17.38 -31.64 -13.64
N SER A 865 -16.24 -31.72 -14.35
CA SER A 865 -16.15 -32.49 -15.59
C SER A 865 -16.37 -33.99 -15.35
N ALA A 866 -15.89 -34.54 -14.24
CA ALA A 866 -16.15 -35.93 -13.87
C ALA A 866 -17.64 -36.19 -13.58
N VAL A 867 -18.29 -35.25 -12.89
CA VAL A 867 -19.75 -35.29 -12.61
C VAL A 867 -20.55 -35.22 -13.92
N LEU A 868 -20.23 -34.27 -14.80
CA LEU A 868 -20.89 -34.09 -16.10
C LEU A 868 -20.62 -35.28 -17.03
N ALA A 869 -19.39 -35.77 -17.12
CA ALA A 869 -19.03 -36.95 -17.91
C ALA A 869 -19.85 -38.17 -17.48
N ARG A 870 -20.17 -38.31 -16.19
CA ARG A 870 -21.05 -39.36 -15.67
C ARG A 870 -22.50 -39.16 -16.13
N ALA A 871 -23.02 -37.94 -16.03
CA ALA A 871 -24.39 -37.63 -16.41
C ALA A 871 -24.61 -37.78 -17.93
N ILE A 872 -23.66 -37.31 -18.75
CA ILE A 872 -23.64 -37.50 -20.21
C ILE A 872 -23.61 -39.00 -20.56
N ARG A 873 -22.77 -39.78 -19.88
CA ARG A 873 -22.65 -41.22 -20.14
C ARG A 873 -23.91 -42.01 -19.75
N ALA A 874 -24.66 -41.56 -18.74
CA ALA A 874 -25.97 -42.13 -18.41
C ALA A 874 -26.99 -41.95 -19.55
N ARG A 875 -26.84 -40.90 -20.36
CA ARG A 875 -27.69 -40.55 -21.51
C ARG A 875 -27.09 -40.94 -22.86
N ARG A 876 -26.03 -41.78 -22.88
CA ARG A 876 -25.30 -42.16 -24.11
C ARG A 876 -26.19 -42.71 -25.21
N ARG A 877 -27.26 -43.43 -24.88
CA ARG A 877 -28.22 -43.97 -25.86
C ARG A 877 -28.96 -42.86 -26.61
N THR A 878 -29.40 -41.82 -25.89
CA THR A 878 -30.07 -40.65 -26.48
C THR A 878 -29.12 -39.89 -27.42
N LEU A 879 -27.89 -39.66 -26.99
CA LEU A 879 -26.87 -38.99 -27.81
C LEU A 879 -26.49 -39.82 -29.06
N ALA A 880 -26.43 -41.15 -28.94
CA ALA A 880 -26.20 -42.03 -30.06
C ALA A 880 -27.36 -42.01 -31.08
N ILE A 881 -28.61 -41.87 -30.61
CA ILE A 881 -29.78 -41.72 -31.49
C ILE A 881 -29.71 -40.38 -32.24
N TYR A 882 -29.45 -39.26 -31.56
CA TYR A 882 -29.30 -37.96 -32.23
C TYR A 882 -28.21 -37.97 -33.31
N ARG A 883 -27.08 -38.62 -33.04
CA ARG A 883 -25.99 -38.75 -34.02
C ARG A 883 -26.34 -39.69 -35.17
N ALA A 884 -27.12 -40.74 -34.91
CA ALA A 884 -27.63 -41.64 -35.95
C ALA A 884 -28.70 -40.99 -36.83
N THR A 885 -29.44 -40.00 -36.31
CA THR A 885 -30.43 -39.20 -37.05
C THR A 885 -29.82 -37.95 -37.71
N GLY A 886 -28.49 -37.88 -37.86
CA GLY A 886 -27.82 -36.82 -38.63
C GLY A 886 -27.42 -35.55 -37.85
N ALA A 887 -27.50 -35.53 -36.52
CA ALA A 887 -27.01 -34.37 -35.76
C ALA A 887 -25.49 -34.22 -35.87
N SER A 888 -25.04 -33.03 -36.28
CA SER A 888 -23.60 -32.71 -36.37
C SER A 888 -22.95 -32.67 -34.98
N PRO A 889 -21.63 -32.95 -34.86
CA PRO A 889 -20.91 -32.88 -33.59
C PRO A 889 -21.05 -31.54 -32.88
N ARG A 890 -21.08 -30.42 -33.64
CA ARG A 890 -21.29 -29.07 -33.11
C ARG A 890 -22.69 -28.89 -32.52
N ARG A 891 -23.72 -29.45 -33.16
CA ARG A 891 -25.11 -29.37 -32.65
C ARG A 891 -25.28 -30.19 -31.36
N LEU A 892 -24.65 -31.36 -31.29
CA LEU A 892 -24.60 -32.16 -30.06
C LEU A 892 -23.85 -31.45 -28.93
N LEU A 893 -22.72 -30.79 -29.24
CA LEU A 893 -21.98 -29.98 -28.28
C LEU A 893 -22.82 -28.82 -27.76
N GLY A 894 -23.50 -28.07 -28.64
CA GLY A 894 -24.38 -26.96 -28.26
C GLY A 894 -25.54 -27.38 -27.34
N ILE A 895 -26.12 -28.56 -27.55
CA ILE A 895 -27.17 -29.11 -26.66
C ILE A 895 -26.61 -29.40 -25.27
N VAL A 896 -25.43 -30.05 -25.19
CA VAL A 896 -24.81 -30.39 -23.90
C VAL A 896 -24.33 -29.13 -23.17
N LEU A 897 -23.73 -28.17 -23.88
CA LEU A 897 -23.32 -26.88 -23.32
C LEU A 897 -24.53 -26.07 -22.83
N GLY A 898 -25.64 -26.05 -23.57
CA GLY A 898 -26.86 -25.36 -23.13
C GLY A 898 -27.50 -25.96 -21.89
N ASP A 899 -27.51 -27.30 -21.78
CA ASP A 899 -27.96 -27.97 -20.55
C ASP A 899 -26.98 -27.78 -19.38
N ALA A 900 -25.67 -27.74 -19.66
CA ALA A 900 -24.64 -27.43 -18.66
C ALA A 900 -24.74 -25.98 -18.17
N ALA A 901 -25.01 -25.01 -19.05
CA ALA A 901 -25.21 -23.61 -18.70
C ALA A 901 -26.39 -23.43 -17.73
N ARG A 902 -27.53 -24.07 -18.00
CA ARG A 902 -28.71 -24.01 -17.12
C ARG A 902 -28.44 -24.57 -15.72
N ILE A 903 -27.68 -25.67 -15.65
CA ILE A 903 -27.26 -26.25 -14.38
C ILE A 903 -26.23 -25.35 -13.69
N GLY A 904 -25.30 -24.80 -14.46
CA GLY A 904 -24.27 -23.86 -14.01
C GLY A 904 -24.89 -22.63 -13.36
N VAL A 905 -25.87 -21.99 -13.99
CA VAL A 905 -26.56 -20.81 -13.42
C VAL A 905 -27.13 -21.11 -12.04
N VAL A 906 -27.86 -22.21 -11.86
CA VAL A 906 -28.44 -22.57 -10.55
C VAL A 906 -27.35 -22.97 -9.55
N ALA A 907 -26.33 -23.68 -10.01
CA ALA A 907 -25.26 -24.16 -9.14
C ALA A 907 -24.33 -23.01 -8.68
N SER A 908 -23.98 -22.08 -9.57
CA SER A 908 -23.19 -20.88 -9.28
C SER A 908 -23.94 -19.93 -8.34
N ALA A 909 -25.23 -19.66 -8.58
CA ALA A 909 -26.02 -18.82 -7.69
C ALA A 909 -26.10 -19.41 -6.27
N ALA A 910 -26.34 -20.72 -6.17
CA ALA A 910 -26.32 -21.41 -4.88
C ALA A 910 -24.91 -21.43 -4.24
N ALA A 911 -23.86 -21.53 -5.04
CA ALA A 911 -22.48 -21.51 -4.56
C ALA A 911 -22.08 -20.15 -3.99
N VAL A 912 -22.45 -19.04 -4.63
CA VAL A 912 -22.26 -17.69 -4.10
C VAL A 912 -23.00 -17.52 -2.77
N GLY A 913 -24.26 -17.96 -2.69
CA GLY A 913 -25.01 -17.89 -1.43
C GLY A 913 -24.41 -18.73 -0.30
N VAL A 914 -23.88 -19.93 -0.61
CA VAL A 914 -23.15 -20.74 0.38
C VAL A 914 -21.85 -20.05 0.79
N ALA A 915 -21.13 -19.45 -0.15
CA ALA A 915 -19.87 -18.79 0.14
C ALA A 915 -20.06 -17.56 1.04
N VAL A 916 -21.02 -16.69 0.72
CA VAL A 916 -21.40 -15.56 1.59
C VAL A 916 -21.81 -16.05 2.98
N GLY A 917 -22.63 -17.11 3.07
CA GLY A 917 -23.03 -17.65 4.37
C GLY A 917 -21.87 -18.26 5.18
N VAL A 918 -20.82 -18.76 4.52
CA VAL A 918 -19.59 -19.21 5.19
C VAL A 918 -18.75 -18.03 5.66
N LEU A 919 -18.60 -16.99 4.83
CA LEU A 919 -17.85 -15.79 5.19
C LEU A 919 -18.54 -15.02 6.32
N GLU A 920 -19.86 -14.85 6.29
CA GLU A 920 -20.63 -14.27 7.39
C GLU A 920 -20.43 -15.05 8.70
N LEU A 921 -20.37 -16.39 8.64
CA LEU A 921 -20.08 -17.20 9.82
C LEU A 921 -18.66 -16.96 10.34
N LEU A 922 -17.68 -16.74 9.45
CA LEU A 922 -16.30 -16.45 9.84
C LEU A 922 -16.19 -15.03 10.44
N ALA A 923 -16.86 -14.03 9.85
CA ALA A 923 -16.94 -12.66 10.36
C ALA A 923 -17.50 -12.63 11.78
N VAL A 924 -18.64 -13.28 12.02
CA VAL A 924 -19.27 -13.34 13.37
C VAL A 924 -18.38 -14.01 14.41
N THR A 925 -17.40 -14.82 13.99
CA THR A 925 -16.42 -15.45 14.91
C THR A 925 -15.13 -14.66 15.06
N GLY A 926 -15.06 -13.41 14.58
CA GLY A 926 -13.86 -12.58 14.62
C GLY A 926 -12.70 -13.13 13.78
N ARG A 927 -13.00 -13.94 12.76
CA ARG A 927 -11.98 -14.67 11.97
C ARG A 927 -11.76 -14.07 10.58
N LEU A 928 -12.23 -12.85 10.37
CA LEU A 928 -12.12 -12.09 9.13
C LEU A 928 -11.57 -10.70 9.40
N THR A 929 -10.62 -10.58 10.32
CA THR A 929 -9.82 -9.36 10.54
C THR A 929 -8.43 -9.61 9.99
N ALA A 930 -7.85 -8.62 9.31
CA ALA A 930 -6.47 -8.66 8.85
C ALA A 930 -5.87 -7.26 9.00
N PHE A 931 -4.74 -7.13 9.68
CA PHE A 931 -4.10 -5.84 9.94
C PHE A 931 -5.05 -4.85 10.65
N GLY A 932 -5.86 -5.37 11.60
CA GLY A 932 -6.91 -4.59 12.29
C GLY A 932 -8.12 -4.22 11.44
N ILE A 933 -8.08 -4.50 10.13
CA ILE A 933 -9.18 -4.17 9.21
C ILE A 933 -10.15 -5.34 9.17
N SER A 934 -11.40 -5.07 9.56
CA SER A 934 -12.48 -6.05 9.43
C SER A 934 -12.85 -6.23 7.94
N LEU A 935 -12.86 -7.47 7.48
CA LEU A 935 -13.23 -7.80 6.11
C LEU A 935 -14.75 -7.94 6.01
N ALA A 936 -15.37 -7.06 5.22
CA ALA A 936 -16.79 -7.14 4.94
C ALA A 936 -17.15 -8.51 4.31
N PRO A 937 -17.97 -9.35 4.95
CA PRO A 937 -18.29 -10.69 4.44
C PRO A 937 -19.20 -10.64 3.20
N ARG A 938 -19.73 -9.46 2.87
CA ARG A 938 -20.63 -9.23 1.74
C ARG A 938 -19.86 -8.64 0.57
N PRO A 939 -19.66 -9.41 -0.51
CA PRO A 939 -18.98 -8.88 -1.68
C PRO A 939 -19.81 -7.78 -2.35
N THR A 940 -19.10 -6.83 -2.95
CA THR A 940 -19.69 -5.86 -3.88
C THR A 940 -20.41 -6.58 -5.02
N ALA A 941 -21.41 -5.92 -5.62
CA ALA A 941 -22.20 -6.51 -6.70
C ALA A 941 -21.32 -6.95 -7.89
N THR A 942 -20.25 -6.22 -8.17
CA THR A 942 -19.26 -6.52 -9.21
C THR A 942 -18.50 -7.81 -8.91
N VAL A 943 -17.96 -7.95 -7.70
CA VAL A 943 -17.24 -9.15 -7.26
C VAL A 943 -18.17 -10.37 -7.24
N ALA A 944 -19.39 -10.23 -6.70
CA ALA A 944 -20.39 -11.30 -6.69
C ALA A 944 -20.75 -11.76 -8.11
N LEU A 945 -20.91 -10.82 -9.05
CA LEU A 945 -21.19 -11.11 -10.46
C LEU A 945 -19.98 -11.77 -11.15
N ALA A 946 -18.76 -11.33 -10.85
CA ALA A 946 -17.53 -11.92 -11.36
C ALA A 946 -17.37 -13.38 -10.90
N VAL A 947 -17.61 -13.67 -9.61
CA VAL A 947 -17.58 -15.05 -9.08
C VAL A 947 -18.67 -15.92 -9.71
N PHE A 948 -19.89 -15.37 -9.86
CA PHE A 948 -20.98 -16.06 -10.54
C PHE A 948 -20.64 -16.39 -12.01
N GLY A 949 -20.12 -15.40 -12.75
CA GLY A 949 -19.69 -15.52 -14.14
C GLY A 949 -18.53 -16.49 -14.29
N GLY A 950 -17.50 -16.38 -13.45
CA GLY A 950 -16.38 -17.30 -13.37
C GLY A 950 -16.83 -18.74 -13.13
N GLY A 951 -17.73 -18.97 -12.16
CA GLY A 951 -18.32 -20.29 -11.92
C GLY A 951 -19.07 -20.87 -13.12
N LEU A 952 -19.77 -20.01 -13.88
CA LEU A 952 -20.44 -20.41 -15.12
C LEU A 952 -19.43 -20.79 -16.20
N VAL A 953 -18.38 -19.99 -16.41
CA VAL A 953 -17.29 -20.28 -17.34
C VAL A 953 -16.61 -21.60 -16.99
N LEU A 954 -16.24 -21.81 -15.73
CA LEU A 954 -15.64 -23.07 -15.26
C LEU A 954 -16.57 -24.27 -15.51
N THR A 955 -17.88 -24.10 -15.34
CA THR A 955 -18.87 -25.15 -15.64
C THR A 955 -18.92 -25.47 -17.14
N LEU A 956 -18.84 -24.46 -18.01
CA LEU A 956 -18.82 -24.64 -19.47
C LEU A 956 -17.52 -25.29 -19.93
N VAL A 957 -16.37 -24.88 -19.38
CA VAL A 957 -15.07 -25.52 -19.63
C VAL A 957 -15.10 -26.98 -19.17
N ALA A 958 -15.62 -27.25 -17.97
CA ALA A 958 -15.80 -28.61 -17.46
C ALA A 958 -16.70 -29.46 -18.38
N ALA A 959 -17.78 -28.88 -18.91
CA ALA A 959 -18.66 -29.54 -19.86
C ALA A 959 -17.96 -29.83 -21.19
N LEU A 960 -17.15 -28.90 -21.69
CA LEU A 960 -16.35 -29.05 -22.90
C LEU A 960 -15.35 -30.20 -22.76
N VAL A 961 -14.55 -30.18 -21.69
CA VAL A 961 -13.58 -31.24 -21.34
C VAL A 961 -14.26 -32.60 -21.21
N ALA A 962 -15.45 -32.66 -20.59
CA ALA A 962 -16.21 -33.90 -20.45
C ALA A 962 -16.78 -34.43 -21.78
N THR A 963 -17.06 -33.55 -22.75
CA THR A 963 -17.78 -33.88 -23.99
C THR A 963 -16.85 -34.20 -25.16
N LEU A 964 -15.72 -33.49 -25.28
CA LEU A 964 -14.71 -33.66 -26.34
C LEU A 964 -14.33 -35.14 -26.61
N PRO A 965 -13.96 -35.96 -25.61
CA PRO A 965 -13.54 -37.35 -25.83
C PRO A 965 -14.66 -38.27 -26.35
N ILE A 966 -15.92 -37.86 -26.18
CA ILE A 966 -17.11 -38.62 -26.61
C ILE A 966 -17.43 -38.33 -28.07
N LEU A 967 -17.23 -37.09 -28.51
CA LEU A 967 -17.49 -36.64 -29.88
C LEU A 967 -16.48 -37.21 -30.88
N GLN A 968 -15.22 -37.36 -30.47
CA GLN A 968 -14.13 -37.89 -31.30
C GLN A 968 -14.27 -39.38 -31.65
N ARG A 969 -15.14 -40.15 -30.99
CA ARG A 969 -15.30 -41.60 -31.26
C ARG A 969 -16.34 -41.88 -32.35
N PRO A 970 -16.12 -42.80 -33.30
CA PRO A 970 -17.09 -43.10 -34.36
C PRO A 970 -18.39 -43.73 -33.82
N PRO A 971 -19.57 -43.39 -34.39
CA PRO A 971 -20.89 -43.74 -33.88
C PRO A 971 -21.14 -45.25 -33.79
N ALA A 972 -20.56 -46.06 -34.69
CA ALA A 972 -20.67 -47.51 -34.69
C ALA A 972 -20.16 -48.14 -33.36
N SER A 973 -19.08 -47.59 -32.79
CA SER A 973 -18.51 -48.05 -31.51
C SER A 973 -19.39 -47.71 -30.29
N LEU A 974 -20.30 -46.74 -30.42
CA LEU A 974 -21.22 -46.33 -29.36
C LEU A 974 -22.40 -47.30 -29.24
N LEU A 975 -22.80 -47.92 -30.36
CA LEU A 975 -23.94 -48.85 -30.48
C LEU A 975 -23.52 -50.34 -30.41
N ALA A 976 -22.34 -50.71 -30.93
CA ALA A 976 -21.88 -52.11 -31.07
C ALA A 976 -21.74 -52.89 -29.75
N ALA A 977 -21.48 -52.21 -28.63
CA ALA A 977 -21.40 -52.86 -27.31
C ALA A 977 -22.75 -53.40 -26.80
N SER A 978 -23.87 -53.01 -27.44
CA SER A 978 -25.21 -53.48 -27.10
C SER A 978 -25.71 -54.60 -28.02
N SER A 979 -25.39 -54.55 -29.32
CA SER A 979 -25.78 -55.58 -30.28
C SER A 979 -25.08 -56.92 -30.03
N ALA A 980 -23.81 -56.91 -29.60
CA ALA A 980 -23.12 -58.13 -29.18
C ALA A 980 -23.78 -58.81 -27.97
N ARG A 981 -24.45 -58.03 -27.10
CA ARG A 981 -25.12 -58.51 -25.88
C ARG A 981 -26.55 -59.01 -26.14
N ILE A 982 -27.24 -58.41 -27.10
CA ILE A 982 -28.56 -58.89 -27.58
C ILE A 982 -28.40 -60.16 -28.44
N ALA A 983 -27.32 -60.27 -29.21
CA ALA A 983 -27.02 -61.47 -29.99
C ALA A 983 -26.68 -62.70 -29.12
N THR A 984 -26.07 -62.50 -27.95
CA THR A 984 -25.81 -63.58 -26.98
C THR A 984 -27.08 -64.02 -26.24
N ASP A 985 -27.90 -63.06 -25.77
CA ASP A 985 -29.17 -63.34 -25.07
C ASP A 985 -30.23 -63.98 -26.02
N ARG A 986 -30.16 -63.69 -27.33
CA ARG A 986 -31.01 -64.34 -28.33
C ARG A 986 -30.52 -65.75 -28.70
N ARG A 987 -29.21 -66.03 -28.69
CA ARG A 987 -28.66 -67.39 -28.90
C ARG A 987 -28.94 -68.33 -27.73
N GLU A 988 -28.93 -67.84 -26.49
CA GLU A 988 -29.28 -68.65 -25.31
C GLU A 988 -30.77 -69.00 -25.23
N ARG A 989 -31.65 -68.21 -25.85
CA ARG A 989 -33.11 -68.48 -25.88
C ARG A 989 -33.57 -69.32 -27.06
N SER A 990 -32.71 -69.57 -28.05
CA SER A 990 -33.06 -70.33 -29.26
C SER A 990 -32.39 -71.70 -29.34
N ALA A 991 -31.85 -72.22 -28.23
CA ALA A 991 -31.51 -73.64 -28.14
C ALA A 991 -32.80 -74.45 -27.94
N PRO A 992 -33.20 -75.33 -28.89
CA PRO A 992 -34.29 -76.26 -28.66
C PRO A 992 -33.87 -77.27 -27.59
N GLY A 993 -34.78 -77.55 -26.65
CA GLY A 993 -34.61 -78.63 -25.70
C GLY A 993 -34.45 -79.96 -26.45
N SER A 994 -33.29 -80.60 -26.28
CA SER A 994 -33.10 -82.02 -26.56
C SER A 994 -33.56 -82.80 -25.33
N GLU A 995 -34.60 -83.61 -25.53
CA GLU A 995 -35.11 -84.63 -24.62
C GLU A 995 -34.04 -85.64 -24.17
N PRO A 996 -34.25 -86.36 -23.06
CA PRO A 996 -33.33 -87.37 -22.56
C PRO A 996 -33.67 -88.74 -23.19
N GLU A 997 -32.75 -89.30 -23.98
CA GLU A 997 -32.87 -90.69 -24.43
C GLU A 997 -32.16 -91.61 -23.43
N HIS A 998 -32.99 -92.46 -22.82
CA HIS A 998 -32.59 -93.64 -22.07
C HIS A 998 -32.21 -94.75 -23.06
N ASP A 999 -31.11 -95.45 -22.78
CA ASP A 999 -30.92 -96.81 -23.28
C ASP A 999 -30.44 -97.72 -22.13
N GLN A 1000 -31.34 -98.62 -21.75
CA GLN A 1000 -31.06 -100.00 -21.39
C GLN A 1000 -32.06 -100.89 -22.16
N THR A 1001 -31.50 -101.86 -22.88
CA THR A 1001 -32.04 -103.15 -23.38
C THR A 1001 -32.74 -103.24 -24.76
N ASP A 1002 -32.17 -104.21 -25.52
CA ASP A 1002 -32.52 -104.94 -26.75
C ASP A 1002 -32.43 -104.26 -28.14
#